data_AF-A0A9E4J6S1-F1
#
_entry.id   AF-A0A9E4J6S1-F1
#
_cell.length_a   1.000
_cell.length_b   1.000
_cell.length_c   1.000
_cell.angle_alpha   90.00
_cell.angle_beta   90.00
_cell.angle_gamma   90.00
#
_symmetry.space_group_name_H-M   'P 1'
#
loop_
_entity.id
_entity.type
_entity.pdbx_description
1 polymer ?
#
loop_
_entity_poly.entity_id
_entity_poly.type
_entity_poly.pdbx_seq_one_letter_code
_entity_poly.pdbx_strand_id
1 'polypeptide(L)'
;MSDVTSSMRLARALFVLVLAGTAFGCERAKVPENRFYDTQIQPIFDGFCVGNTSPCHKVDPTTGAALGNLDLSSYEAAVRRPDVLRTYGAFPEPLLLLKSIPEESTFIPYAGQLYTSEIRHAGGKPLVRNSDAFELIKRWLANGATRTGLPEGRERPRGAGGCNTTVPADETRPPVNRSSAAYQAYVANVAPLLRESCAFSTCHGSAQSDFYVTCGDTDAERDFNFLRVASFVSPAGVAVEQSELLQRPLDPRAGGVSHTGGAFFSSTSDEGWTRLRAFATAVQSEPPAVASRSAGETFFAERVMPVLIRRGCSLEGCHSPNGFNDFRLRPGALGFVSSFAVRRNYETSLREFMALETPDVRMSRLVRKNLFLSRGGIAHRGGALLESPSEDSTDPCPTPYDPTTASALCTLAEWHRLERRDHATSVSALRPGDRIPLAFVARPADGDSPVEFDTWRGGADLKLADALIGPGGRIEAIENTRSGLQTCAGLAGRADLDVRGPEWSYDATKLVFAVRAGADEGLDLWLLDVGAGTCARLTTDAGRKLGDVRVHNFDPLFAPNGALVFASTRAGTLTLKRLLPNADLYRVGPDLNFGTIERMTTLSNAELAPSFMGNGQIAFTTEKATPELYQLAGRRINWDLSDYHPLLAQRKDSDDTFGQVFPSVGFDQATEIREDLDRNFLLILSNTNARGSGGALGIFNRSIGTFEEGRSEVTFLRALELADPSATGRDGGSGVYRSPHPTPNGEILASFAANVRTPAMDVPRYDLVAVDPITRTRRLLLSGETQSLVEAALGYARAGRHLFRNVPQLVFGGYHDPQSPQGVMHLPDVPMLATLLDANLRRGRNLAPFDKARALRVYEVLPPPSAAPDPAALLGSQRVYTDRKLLGSAALESDRSLKVELPAGKPLILELVDGDGQPVFTMREEHQMGAGEVITPGVPRQLFDAVCGGCHGSISGRELDVAVSVDALTGASVSLSRDKAAKPLR
;
A
#
# COMPACT_ATOMS: atom_id res chain seq x y z
N MET A 1 -28.20 29.25 -77.99
CA MET A 1 -28.09 28.53 -79.27
C MET A 1 -28.92 27.27 -79.15
N SER A 2 -30.03 27.23 -79.91
CA SER A 2 -30.66 26.02 -80.47
C SER A 2 -31.09 24.94 -79.44
N ASP A 3 -32.27 24.96 -78.82
CA ASP A 3 -33.64 24.87 -79.35
C ASP A 3 -34.03 23.46 -79.86
N VAL A 4 -35.34 23.17 -79.83
CA VAL A 4 -36.09 21.95 -80.23
C VAL A 4 -36.47 21.03 -79.04
N THR A 5 -37.61 21.22 -78.35
CA THR A 5 -39.04 20.99 -78.74
C THR A 5 -39.26 19.54 -79.22
N SER A 6 -40.33 18.80 -78.96
CA SER A 6 -41.75 18.99 -78.68
C SER A 6 -42.25 17.53 -78.40
N SER A 7 -43.41 17.15 -77.88
CA SER A 7 -44.78 17.64 -78.08
C SER A 7 -45.69 16.67 -77.30
N MET A 8 -46.60 17.18 -76.47
CA MET A 8 -48.08 17.18 -76.68
C MET A 8 -48.80 15.88 -76.26
N ARG A 9 -49.99 15.88 -75.64
CA ARG A 9 -50.92 16.90 -75.10
C ARG A 9 -52.14 16.19 -74.51
N LEU A 10 -52.82 16.90 -73.59
CA LEU A 10 -54.28 16.88 -73.30
C LEU A 10 -54.85 15.63 -72.58
N ALA A 11 -55.79 15.72 -71.63
CA ALA A 11 -56.68 16.80 -71.20
C ALA A 11 -57.29 16.52 -69.79
N ARG A 12 -57.59 17.60 -69.05
CA ARG A 12 -58.79 17.93 -68.22
C ARG A 12 -59.50 16.79 -67.43
N ALA A 13 -59.93 16.92 -66.18
CA ALA A 13 -60.20 18.06 -65.31
C ALA A 13 -60.44 17.59 -63.84
N LEU A 14 -60.26 18.54 -62.91
CA LEU A 14 -60.83 18.72 -61.56
C LEU A 14 -61.08 17.49 -60.66
N PHE A 15 -60.45 17.47 -59.47
CA PHE A 15 -61.19 17.46 -58.18
C PHE A 15 -60.29 17.92 -57.02
N VAL A 16 -60.91 18.62 -56.07
CA VAL A 16 -60.37 19.33 -54.89
C VAL A 16 -59.77 18.38 -53.85
N LEU A 17 -58.62 18.72 -53.21
CA LEU A 17 -58.39 18.49 -51.76
C LEU A 17 -57.12 19.19 -51.17
N VAL A 18 -57.40 19.98 -50.14
CA VAL A 18 -56.72 20.31 -48.86
C VAL A 18 -55.39 19.59 -48.45
N LEU A 19 -54.47 20.41 -47.89
CA LEU A 19 -53.38 20.18 -46.90
C LEU A 19 -52.16 19.30 -47.25
N ALA A 20 -50.96 19.90 -47.22
CA ALA A 20 -49.94 19.70 -46.17
C ALA A 20 -48.54 20.08 -46.69
N GLY A 21 -47.87 21.00 -46.00
CA GLY A 21 -46.49 21.37 -46.29
C GLY A 21 -45.55 20.17 -46.07
N THR A 22 -44.80 19.82 -47.11
CA THR A 22 -43.72 18.85 -47.06
C THR A 22 -42.53 19.43 -46.28
N ALA A 23 -42.37 19.01 -45.03
CA ALA A 23 -41.08 19.06 -44.36
C ALA A 23 -40.20 17.95 -44.94
N PHE A 24 -39.17 18.32 -45.71
CA PHE A 24 -38.07 17.43 -46.05
C PHE A 24 -37.23 17.19 -44.78
N GLY A 25 -37.59 16.16 -44.00
CA GLY A 25 -36.71 15.59 -42.99
C GLY A 25 -35.74 14.64 -43.67
N CYS A 26 -34.43 14.92 -43.59
CA CYS A 26 -33.40 13.93 -43.92
C CYS A 26 -33.56 12.72 -42.99
N GLU A 27 -34.03 11.59 -43.51
CA GLU A 27 -33.92 10.31 -42.81
C GLU A 27 -32.43 9.95 -42.68
N ARG A 28 -31.87 10.08 -41.46
CA ARG A 28 -30.62 9.42 -41.11
C ARG A 28 -30.86 7.92 -41.27
N ALA A 29 -30.15 7.29 -42.21
CA ALA A 29 -30.16 5.85 -42.38
C ALA A 29 -29.92 5.16 -41.03
N LYS A 30 -30.83 4.26 -40.62
CA LYS A 30 -30.65 3.43 -39.43
C LYS A 30 -29.39 2.58 -39.62
N VAL A 31 -28.37 2.84 -38.81
CA VAL A 31 -27.20 1.97 -38.71
C VAL A 31 -27.66 0.61 -38.17
N PRO A 32 -27.22 -0.52 -38.76
CA PRO A 32 -27.45 -1.84 -38.19
C PRO A 32 -26.94 -1.91 -36.73
N GLU A 33 -27.78 -2.38 -35.81
CA GLU A 33 -27.51 -2.35 -34.36
C GLU A 33 -26.19 -3.03 -33.99
N ASN A 34 -25.68 -3.99 -34.77
CA ASN A 34 -24.40 -4.67 -34.51
C ASN A 34 -23.14 -3.88 -34.92
N ARG A 35 -23.28 -2.68 -35.50
CA ARG A 35 -22.17 -1.83 -35.99
C ARG A 35 -22.22 -0.38 -35.47
N PHE A 36 -23.03 -0.10 -34.44
CA PHE A 36 -23.14 1.26 -33.89
C PHE A 36 -21.78 1.81 -33.49
N TYR A 37 -21.01 1.09 -32.67
CA TYR A 37 -19.68 1.54 -32.25
C TYR A 37 -18.76 1.82 -33.45
N ASP A 38 -18.64 0.86 -34.37
CA ASP A 38 -17.72 0.95 -35.52
C ASP A 38 -18.03 2.13 -36.45
N THR A 39 -19.30 2.55 -36.53
CA THR A 39 -19.75 3.58 -37.48
C THR A 39 -20.02 4.94 -36.85
N GLN A 40 -20.27 4.99 -35.53
CA GLN A 40 -20.66 6.22 -34.82
C GLN A 40 -19.61 6.66 -33.80
N ILE A 41 -18.97 5.72 -33.10
CA ILE A 41 -18.05 6.02 -32.00
C ILE A 41 -16.59 5.97 -32.46
N GLN A 42 -16.18 4.89 -33.13
CA GLN A 42 -14.81 4.72 -33.60
C GLN A 42 -14.31 5.91 -34.46
N PRO A 43 -15.10 6.47 -35.41
CA PRO A 43 -14.65 7.63 -36.18
C PRO A 43 -14.34 8.87 -35.34
N ILE A 44 -15.01 9.04 -34.20
CA ILE A 44 -14.72 10.14 -33.27
C ILE A 44 -13.38 9.90 -32.59
N PHE A 45 -13.12 8.69 -32.09
CA PHE A 45 -11.82 8.36 -31.49
C PHE A 45 -10.68 8.44 -32.51
N ASP A 46 -10.89 8.02 -33.74
CA ASP A 46 -9.92 8.13 -34.82
C ASP A 46 -9.56 9.59 -35.10
N GLY A 47 -10.56 10.47 -35.18
CA GLY A 47 -10.36 11.90 -35.45
C GLY A 47 -9.66 12.67 -34.32
N PHE A 48 -9.94 12.31 -33.05
CA PHE A 48 -9.58 13.15 -31.91
C PHE A 48 -8.54 12.53 -30.96
N CYS A 49 -8.60 11.22 -30.74
CA CYS A 49 -7.84 10.53 -29.69
C CYS A 49 -6.71 9.64 -30.24
N VAL A 50 -6.86 9.13 -31.45
CA VAL A 50 -5.94 8.18 -32.09
C VAL A 50 -5.14 8.81 -33.23
N GLY A 51 -5.73 9.68 -34.05
CA GLY A 51 -5.17 10.06 -35.36
C GLY A 51 -4.74 11.51 -35.58
N ASN A 52 -4.87 12.43 -34.60
CA ASN A 52 -4.77 13.87 -34.88
C ASN A 52 -3.33 14.41 -35.08
N THR A 53 -2.37 14.10 -34.18
CA THR A 53 -0.98 14.62 -34.28
C THR A 53 0.09 13.66 -33.72
N SER A 54 -0.28 12.75 -32.83
CA SER A 54 0.51 11.60 -32.36
C SER A 54 -0.49 10.54 -31.84
N PRO A 55 -0.25 9.23 -32.04
CA PRO A 55 -1.17 8.20 -31.54
C PRO A 55 -1.08 8.07 -30.02
N CYS A 56 -1.80 8.93 -29.29
CA CYS A 56 -1.79 8.92 -27.82
C CYS A 56 -2.47 7.67 -27.25
N HIS A 57 -3.67 7.34 -27.75
CA HIS A 57 -4.47 6.20 -27.26
C HIS A 57 -4.51 5.05 -28.26
N LYS A 58 -3.34 4.65 -28.77
CA LYS A 58 -3.16 3.46 -29.60
C LYS A 58 -1.87 2.78 -29.18
N VAL A 59 -1.85 1.45 -29.22
CA VAL A 59 -0.64 0.67 -28.93
C VAL A 59 0.44 1.05 -29.93
N ASP A 60 1.59 1.48 -29.41
CA ASP A 60 2.82 1.59 -30.18
C ASP A 60 3.35 0.16 -30.43
N PRO A 61 3.48 -0.27 -31.70
CA PRO A 61 3.94 -1.62 -32.02
C PRO A 61 5.38 -1.90 -31.57
N THR A 62 6.18 -0.85 -31.31
CA THR A 62 7.57 -0.98 -30.86
C THR A 62 7.64 -1.28 -29.37
N THR A 63 6.88 -0.55 -28.56
CA THR A 63 6.92 -0.66 -27.10
C THR A 63 5.81 -1.56 -26.53
N GLY A 64 4.77 -1.87 -27.30
CA GLY A 64 3.60 -2.60 -26.84
C GLY A 64 2.71 -1.83 -25.85
N ALA A 65 2.98 -0.54 -25.64
CA ALA A 65 2.30 0.31 -24.68
C ALA A 65 1.41 1.36 -25.36
N ALA A 66 0.40 1.86 -24.64
CA ALA A 66 -0.42 3.00 -25.04
C ALA A 66 -0.41 4.07 -23.94
N LEU A 67 -0.40 5.36 -24.28
CA LEU A 67 -0.36 6.43 -23.28
C LEU A 67 -1.64 6.43 -22.44
N GLY A 68 -1.48 6.65 -21.14
CA GLY A 68 -2.58 6.55 -20.17
C GLY A 68 -3.08 5.13 -19.91
N ASN A 69 -2.35 4.11 -20.39
CA ASN A 69 -2.76 2.71 -20.39
C ASN A 69 -4.16 2.50 -21.02
N LEU A 70 -4.45 3.24 -22.09
CA LEU A 70 -5.75 3.25 -22.75
C LEU A 70 -5.57 3.17 -24.26
N ASP A 71 -6.20 2.18 -24.88
CA ASP A 71 -6.25 2.00 -26.32
C ASP A 71 -7.70 2.17 -26.82
N LEU A 72 -7.90 3.14 -27.71
CA LEU A 72 -9.18 3.54 -28.30
C LEU A 72 -9.25 3.20 -29.80
N SER A 73 -8.32 2.40 -30.31
CA SER A 73 -8.27 2.03 -31.74
C SER A 73 -9.27 0.94 -32.14
N SER A 74 -9.97 0.33 -31.17
CA SER A 74 -11.03 -0.64 -31.40
C SER A 74 -11.98 -0.74 -30.19
N TYR A 75 -13.15 -1.35 -30.42
CA TYR A 75 -14.11 -1.64 -29.35
C TYR A 75 -13.49 -2.55 -28.28
N GLU A 76 -12.86 -3.64 -28.72
CA GLU A 76 -12.30 -4.69 -27.87
C GLU A 76 -11.14 -4.17 -27.02
N ALA A 77 -10.43 -3.14 -27.47
CA ALA A 77 -9.41 -2.46 -26.69
C ALA A 77 -10.02 -1.48 -25.68
N ALA A 78 -10.99 -0.65 -26.11
CA ALA A 78 -11.59 0.37 -25.26
C ALA A 78 -12.29 -0.23 -24.02
N VAL A 79 -13.01 -1.34 -24.19
CA VAL A 79 -13.76 -1.98 -23.09
C VAL A 79 -12.87 -2.71 -22.07
N ARG A 80 -11.55 -2.83 -22.30
CA ARG A 80 -10.60 -3.33 -21.29
C ARG A 80 -10.41 -2.36 -20.12
N ARG A 81 -10.78 -1.09 -20.30
CA ARG A 81 -10.68 -0.03 -19.28
C ARG A 81 -12.07 0.44 -18.84
N PRO A 82 -12.89 -0.44 -18.24
CA PRO A 82 -14.24 -0.06 -17.83
C PRO A 82 -14.26 1.11 -16.84
N ASP A 83 -13.20 1.26 -16.04
CA ASP A 83 -13.00 2.33 -15.07
C ASP A 83 -12.94 3.73 -15.70
N VAL A 84 -12.61 3.82 -17.01
CA VAL A 84 -12.61 5.11 -17.72
C VAL A 84 -13.95 5.42 -18.40
N LEU A 85 -14.80 4.41 -18.57
CA LEU A 85 -16.05 4.47 -19.35
C LEU A 85 -17.29 4.70 -18.46
N ARG A 86 -17.20 4.45 -17.16
CA ARG A 86 -18.33 4.56 -16.24
C ARG A 86 -18.30 5.87 -15.45
N THR A 87 -19.48 6.38 -15.15
CA THR A 87 -19.64 7.44 -14.16
C THR A 87 -19.41 6.84 -12.77
N TYR A 88 -18.60 7.48 -11.96
CA TYR A 88 -18.20 6.95 -10.66
C TYR A 88 -18.21 8.05 -9.60
N GLY A 89 -18.63 7.71 -8.38
CA GLY A 89 -18.46 8.57 -7.23
C GLY A 89 -19.20 9.92 -7.32
N ALA A 90 -18.50 10.98 -6.93
CA ALA A 90 -18.97 12.37 -7.04
C ALA A 90 -18.95 12.90 -8.49
N PHE A 91 -18.31 12.20 -9.44
CA PHE A 91 -18.09 12.73 -10.76
C PHE A 91 -19.35 12.65 -11.63
N PRO A 92 -19.76 13.73 -12.30
CA PRO A 92 -20.99 13.76 -13.10
C PRO A 92 -20.85 13.07 -14.46
N GLU A 93 -19.61 12.84 -14.92
CA GLU A 93 -19.29 12.24 -16.21
C GLU A 93 -18.19 11.18 -16.03
N PRO A 94 -18.08 10.17 -16.92
CA PRO A 94 -16.97 9.23 -16.93
C PRO A 94 -15.61 9.88 -17.18
N LEU A 95 -14.52 9.25 -16.73
CA LEU A 95 -13.16 9.79 -16.85
C LEU A 95 -12.78 10.12 -18.30
N LEU A 96 -13.20 9.30 -19.27
CA LEU A 96 -12.99 9.57 -20.68
C LEU A 96 -13.48 10.97 -21.08
N LEU A 97 -14.68 11.35 -20.65
CA LEU A 97 -15.23 12.68 -20.93
C LEU A 97 -14.57 13.76 -20.08
N LEU A 98 -14.34 13.51 -18.79
CA LEU A 98 -13.68 14.48 -17.89
C LEU A 98 -12.31 14.93 -18.42
N LYS A 99 -11.56 14.02 -19.07
CA LYS A 99 -10.27 14.34 -19.69
C LYS A 99 -10.38 14.93 -21.09
N SER A 100 -11.51 14.74 -21.78
CA SER A 100 -11.65 15.14 -23.18
C SER A 100 -12.24 16.54 -23.38
N ILE A 101 -12.92 17.11 -22.38
CA ILE A 101 -13.55 18.45 -22.45
C ILE A 101 -12.83 19.48 -21.57
N PRO A 102 -13.00 20.80 -21.82
CA PRO A 102 -12.44 21.86 -20.97
C PRO A 102 -12.91 21.75 -19.52
N GLU A 103 -11.99 21.92 -18.58
CA GLU A 103 -12.24 21.82 -17.14
C GLU A 103 -13.35 22.76 -16.66
N GLU A 104 -13.34 24.01 -17.15
CA GLU A 104 -14.31 25.06 -16.83
C GLU A 104 -15.74 24.73 -17.27
N SER A 105 -15.91 23.74 -18.14
CA SER A 105 -17.21 23.25 -18.58
C SER A 105 -17.78 22.16 -17.67
N THR A 106 -17.05 21.70 -16.66
CA THR A 106 -17.43 20.58 -15.80
C THR A 106 -17.53 21.00 -14.34
N PHE A 107 -18.69 20.73 -13.74
CA PHE A 107 -18.99 21.07 -12.35
C PHE A 107 -19.22 19.79 -11.54
N ILE A 108 -18.38 19.55 -10.54
CA ILE A 108 -18.43 18.39 -9.68
C ILE A 108 -19.22 18.76 -8.41
N PRO A 109 -20.36 18.10 -8.15
CA PRO A 109 -21.12 18.34 -6.94
C PRO A 109 -20.42 17.76 -5.71
N TYR A 110 -20.42 18.49 -4.60
CA TYR A 110 -19.95 18.05 -3.29
C TYR A 110 -20.62 18.87 -2.17
N ALA A 111 -21.28 18.19 -1.23
CA ALA A 111 -21.92 18.78 -0.06
C ALA A 111 -22.84 19.97 -0.39
N GLY A 112 -23.64 19.85 -1.46
CA GLY A 112 -24.57 20.89 -1.90
C GLY A 112 -23.93 22.06 -2.67
N GLN A 113 -22.61 22.01 -2.94
CA GLN A 113 -21.88 22.99 -3.72
C GLN A 113 -21.39 22.39 -5.05
N LEU A 114 -21.11 23.25 -6.02
CA LEU A 114 -20.53 22.88 -7.32
C LEU A 114 -19.09 23.39 -7.40
N TYR A 115 -18.17 22.49 -7.68
CA TYR A 115 -16.75 22.80 -7.87
C TYR A 115 -16.36 22.65 -9.33
N THR A 116 -15.69 23.64 -9.90
CA THR A 116 -15.09 23.49 -11.24
C THR A 116 -14.07 22.36 -11.23
N SER A 117 -14.09 21.51 -12.27
CA SER A 117 -13.11 20.45 -12.42
C SER A 117 -11.70 21.03 -12.55
N GLU A 118 -10.70 20.30 -12.07
CA GLU A 118 -9.27 20.59 -12.29
C GLU A 118 -8.55 19.33 -12.81
N ILE A 119 -9.32 18.42 -13.44
CA ILE A 119 -8.82 17.15 -13.98
C ILE A 119 -8.19 17.38 -15.35
N ARG A 120 -6.86 17.38 -15.37
CA ARG A 120 -6.08 17.68 -16.57
C ARG A 120 -5.87 16.47 -17.48
N HIS A 121 -5.70 16.77 -18.77
CA HIS A 121 -5.29 15.83 -19.80
C HIS A 121 -4.04 16.33 -20.51
N ALA A 122 -3.00 15.50 -20.54
CA ALA A 122 -1.71 15.86 -21.13
C ALA A 122 -1.83 16.11 -22.66
N GLY A 123 -2.74 15.42 -23.34
CA GLY A 123 -3.00 15.60 -24.77
C GLY A 123 -3.90 16.78 -25.13
N GLY A 124 -4.20 17.69 -24.20
CA GLY A 124 -5.12 18.81 -24.42
C GLY A 124 -6.61 18.41 -24.39
N LYS A 125 -7.49 19.28 -24.86
CA LYS A 125 -8.95 19.12 -24.78
C LYS A 125 -9.58 18.95 -26.16
N PRO A 126 -9.69 17.71 -26.66
CA PRO A 126 -10.08 17.47 -28.05
C PRO A 126 -11.58 17.63 -28.32
N LEU A 127 -12.45 17.60 -27.30
CA LEU A 127 -13.90 17.70 -27.45
C LEU A 127 -14.44 18.99 -26.85
N VAL A 128 -15.54 19.49 -27.42
CA VAL A 128 -16.32 20.61 -26.89
C VAL A 128 -17.63 20.06 -26.32
N ARG A 129 -18.04 20.52 -25.13
CA ARG A 129 -19.23 20.03 -24.41
C ARG A 129 -20.53 20.10 -25.22
N ASN A 130 -20.67 21.06 -26.13
CA ASN A 130 -21.90 21.23 -26.93
C ASN A 130 -21.78 20.64 -28.35
N SER A 131 -20.80 19.76 -28.60
CA SER A 131 -20.61 19.14 -29.92
C SER A 131 -21.44 17.87 -30.08
N ASP A 132 -21.82 17.55 -31.32
CA ASP A 132 -22.46 16.27 -31.66
C ASP A 132 -21.62 15.06 -31.21
N ALA A 133 -20.28 15.18 -31.32
CA ALA A 133 -19.35 14.15 -30.88
C ALA A 133 -19.44 13.88 -29.37
N PHE A 134 -19.51 14.94 -28.55
CA PHE A 134 -19.69 14.82 -27.11
C PHE A 134 -21.01 14.13 -26.75
N GLU A 135 -22.13 14.60 -27.32
CA GLU A 135 -23.45 14.05 -27.01
C GLU A 135 -23.58 12.58 -27.44
N LEU A 136 -22.96 12.21 -28.57
CA LEU A 136 -22.96 10.83 -29.05
C LEU A 136 -22.15 9.90 -28.14
N ILE A 137 -20.95 10.31 -27.73
CA ILE A 137 -20.13 9.54 -26.77
C ILE A 137 -20.84 9.46 -25.42
N LYS A 138 -21.37 10.58 -24.90
CA LYS A 138 -22.09 10.62 -23.63
C LYS A 138 -23.26 9.64 -23.61
N ARG A 139 -24.06 9.62 -24.68
CA ARG A 139 -25.17 8.67 -24.83
C ARG A 139 -24.68 7.22 -24.87
N TRP A 140 -23.61 6.94 -25.61
CA TRP A 140 -23.01 5.61 -25.69
C TRP A 140 -22.51 5.12 -24.31
N LEU A 141 -21.82 5.97 -23.57
CA LEU A 141 -21.35 5.66 -22.21
C LEU A 141 -22.52 5.44 -21.24
N ALA A 142 -23.56 6.28 -21.30
CA ALA A 142 -24.77 6.12 -20.49
C ALA A 142 -25.51 4.80 -20.76
N ASN A 143 -25.43 4.28 -21.98
CA ASN A 143 -25.98 2.98 -22.37
C ASN A 143 -25.05 1.80 -22.05
N GLY A 144 -24.00 2.02 -21.25
CA GLY A 144 -23.09 0.97 -20.79
C GLY A 144 -21.92 0.67 -21.73
N ALA A 145 -21.63 1.58 -22.68
CA ALA A 145 -20.53 1.43 -23.63
C ALA A 145 -20.59 0.11 -24.45
N THR A 146 -21.79 -0.31 -24.83
CA THR A 146 -22.00 -1.56 -25.59
C THR A 146 -21.63 -1.38 -27.06
N ARG A 147 -21.28 -2.49 -27.74
CA ARG A 147 -20.96 -2.46 -29.19
C ARG A 147 -22.15 -1.95 -30.02
N THR A 148 -23.35 -2.23 -29.54
CA THR A 148 -24.62 -1.89 -30.21
C THR A 148 -25.12 -0.49 -29.89
N GLY A 149 -24.55 0.19 -28.89
CA GLY A 149 -25.05 1.47 -28.39
C GLY A 149 -26.39 1.36 -27.65
N LEU A 150 -26.93 0.16 -27.51
CA LEU A 150 -28.14 -0.13 -26.74
C LEU A 150 -27.78 -0.77 -25.40
N PRO A 151 -28.52 -0.47 -24.31
CA PRO A 151 -28.27 -1.10 -23.03
C PRO A 151 -28.56 -2.61 -23.10
N GLU A 152 -27.65 -3.41 -22.54
CA GLU A 152 -27.89 -4.85 -22.35
C GLU A 152 -28.91 -5.11 -21.23
N GLY A 153 -29.67 -6.21 -21.34
CA GLY A 153 -30.56 -6.66 -20.28
C GLY A 153 -29.76 -7.02 -19.03
N ARG A 154 -29.99 -6.31 -17.92
CA ARG A 154 -29.31 -6.58 -16.65
C ARG A 154 -30.12 -7.58 -15.84
N GLU A 155 -29.57 -8.78 -15.66
CA GLU A 155 -30.11 -9.71 -14.67
C GLU A 155 -29.92 -9.11 -13.26
N ARG A 156 -30.88 -9.38 -12.37
CA ARG A 156 -30.74 -8.98 -10.96
C ARG A 156 -29.52 -9.68 -10.36
N PRO A 157 -28.54 -8.93 -9.83
CA PRO A 157 -27.36 -9.50 -9.18
C PRO A 157 -27.74 -10.40 -8.02
N ARG A 158 -26.98 -11.48 -7.79
CA ARG A 158 -27.15 -12.38 -6.63
C ARG A 158 -25.88 -12.37 -5.79
N GLY A 159 -26.01 -12.12 -4.49
CA GLY A 159 -24.90 -12.27 -3.55
C GLY A 159 -24.61 -13.74 -3.23
N ALA A 160 -23.40 -14.02 -2.77
CA ALA A 160 -22.97 -15.35 -2.31
C ALA A 160 -22.23 -15.28 -0.96
N GLY A 161 -22.23 -16.42 -0.27
CA GLY A 161 -21.65 -16.59 1.08
C GLY A 161 -22.49 -15.98 2.20
N GLY A 162 -22.21 -16.35 3.45
CA GLY A 162 -22.95 -15.88 4.62
C GLY A 162 -22.75 -14.39 4.91
N CYS A 163 -23.63 -13.82 5.73
CA CYS A 163 -23.40 -12.52 6.36
C CYS A 163 -22.38 -12.65 7.50
N ASN A 164 -21.71 -11.55 7.84
CA ASN A 164 -20.77 -11.49 8.95
C ASN A 164 -21.50 -11.02 10.23
N THR A 165 -21.17 -11.55 11.40
CA THR A 165 -21.74 -11.13 12.70
C THR A 165 -20.83 -10.17 13.47
N THR A 166 -19.64 -9.88 12.95
CA THR A 166 -18.60 -9.10 13.64
C THR A 166 -18.91 -7.61 13.60
N VAL A 167 -19.16 -7.03 14.78
CA VAL A 167 -19.23 -5.57 14.94
C VAL A 167 -17.82 -5.03 15.24
N PRO A 168 -17.34 -3.98 14.55
CA PRO A 168 -16.03 -3.38 14.82
C PRO A 168 -15.92 -2.86 16.27
N ALA A 169 -14.87 -3.25 16.99
CA ALA A 169 -14.69 -2.95 18.41
C ALA A 169 -14.28 -1.49 18.70
N ASP A 170 -13.57 -0.84 17.77
CA ASP A 170 -12.95 0.48 17.96
C ASP A 170 -13.82 1.67 17.51
N GLU A 171 -15.08 1.43 17.13
CA GLU A 171 -15.98 2.48 16.66
C GLU A 171 -16.76 3.09 17.84
N THR A 172 -16.42 4.34 18.21
CA THR A 172 -17.23 5.14 19.14
C THR A 172 -18.57 5.45 18.48
N ARG A 173 -19.61 4.74 18.92
CA ARG A 173 -20.96 4.85 18.37
C ARG A 173 -21.85 5.74 19.25
N PRO A 174 -22.60 6.67 18.65
CA PRO A 174 -23.63 7.40 19.39
C PRO A 174 -24.72 6.44 19.88
N PRO A 175 -25.40 6.75 21.00
CA PRO A 175 -26.51 5.93 21.48
C PRO A 175 -27.65 5.91 20.47
N VAL A 176 -28.29 4.75 20.30
CA VAL A 176 -29.42 4.56 19.37
C VAL A 176 -30.74 4.70 20.13
N ASN A 177 -31.60 5.62 19.68
CA ASN A 177 -32.97 5.70 20.16
C ASN A 177 -33.84 4.62 19.49
N ARG A 178 -33.97 3.47 20.14
CA ARG A 178 -34.73 2.33 19.58
C ARG A 178 -36.25 2.56 19.52
N SER A 179 -36.80 3.57 20.19
CA SER A 179 -38.24 3.90 20.07
C SER A 179 -38.54 4.90 18.95
N SER A 180 -37.51 5.47 18.30
CA SER A 180 -37.67 6.39 17.17
C SER A 180 -38.43 5.74 16.01
N ALA A 181 -39.19 6.55 15.27
CA ALA A 181 -39.90 6.07 14.08
C ALA A 181 -38.92 5.51 13.03
N ALA A 182 -37.73 6.13 12.91
CA ALA A 182 -36.67 5.68 12.02
C ALA A 182 -36.13 4.29 12.40
N TYR A 183 -35.87 4.02 13.68
CA TYR A 183 -35.38 2.70 14.11
C TYR A 183 -36.44 1.62 13.92
N GLN A 184 -37.70 1.91 14.25
CA GLN A 184 -38.81 0.97 14.02
C GLN A 184 -39.00 0.67 12.53
N ALA A 185 -38.92 1.69 11.66
CA ALA A 185 -38.95 1.51 10.22
C ALA A 185 -37.76 0.68 9.69
N TYR A 186 -36.57 0.87 10.26
CA TYR A 186 -35.39 0.06 9.93
C TYR A 186 -35.61 -1.42 10.25
N VAL A 187 -36.01 -1.74 11.48
CA VAL A 187 -36.20 -3.13 11.92
C VAL A 187 -37.30 -3.82 11.11
N ALA A 188 -38.42 -3.14 10.87
CA ALA A 188 -39.57 -3.73 10.17
C ALA A 188 -39.34 -3.91 8.66
N ASN A 189 -38.70 -2.94 8.00
CA ASN A 189 -38.73 -2.85 6.53
C ASN A 189 -37.37 -2.90 5.84
N VAL A 190 -36.29 -2.53 6.53
CA VAL A 190 -34.95 -2.40 5.93
C VAL A 190 -34.03 -3.54 6.33
N ALA A 191 -33.99 -3.93 7.61
CA ALA A 191 -33.15 -5.03 8.07
C ALA A 191 -33.41 -6.36 7.32
N PRO A 192 -34.67 -6.77 7.07
CA PRO A 192 -34.94 -7.98 6.26
C PRO A 192 -34.44 -7.85 4.82
N LEU A 193 -34.68 -6.70 4.17
CA LEU A 193 -34.23 -6.44 2.80
C LEU A 193 -32.71 -6.51 2.69
N LEU A 194 -31.98 -5.93 3.65
CA LEU A 194 -30.52 -6.00 3.68
C LEU A 194 -30.04 -7.44 3.85
N ARG A 195 -30.65 -8.23 4.74
CA ARG A 195 -30.27 -9.63 4.95
C ARG A 195 -30.49 -10.48 3.70
N GLU A 196 -31.59 -10.27 3.00
CA GLU A 196 -32.01 -11.08 1.84
C GLU A 196 -31.28 -10.71 0.54
N SER A 197 -30.82 -9.46 0.40
CA SER A 197 -30.31 -8.93 -0.88
C SER A 197 -28.90 -8.34 -0.82
N CYS A 198 -28.44 -7.85 0.34
CA CYS A 198 -27.29 -6.95 0.42
C CYS A 198 -26.15 -7.49 1.30
N ALA A 199 -26.45 -8.14 2.41
CA ALA A 199 -25.52 -8.49 3.48
C ALA A 199 -24.64 -9.72 3.21
N PHE A 200 -24.62 -10.22 1.97
CA PHE A 200 -23.77 -11.33 1.55
C PHE A 200 -22.28 -10.95 1.64
N SER A 201 -21.42 -11.92 1.91
CA SER A 201 -19.95 -11.73 1.97
C SER A 201 -19.36 -11.16 0.68
N THR A 202 -19.95 -11.44 -0.49
CA THR A 202 -19.54 -10.87 -1.78
C THR A 202 -20.02 -9.43 -2.00
N CYS A 203 -20.77 -8.86 -1.05
CA CYS A 203 -21.36 -7.53 -1.13
C CYS A 203 -21.10 -6.75 0.17
N HIS A 204 -22.13 -6.48 0.97
CA HIS A 204 -22.06 -5.64 2.15
C HIS A 204 -21.81 -6.39 3.47
N GLY A 205 -21.73 -7.73 3.43
CA GLY A 205 -21.26 -8.54 4.56
C GLY A 205 -19.74 -8.60 4.68
N SER A 206 -19.01 -8.03 3.72
CA SER A 206 -17.56 -7.84 3.82
C SER A 206 -17.24 -6.55 4.55
N ALA A 207 -16.35 -6.61 5.54
CA ALA A 207 -15.89 -5.42 6.25
C ALA A 207 -15.09 -4.44 5.35
N GLN A 208 -14.74 -4.83 4.13
CA GLN A 208 -14.15 -3.96 3.10
C GLN A 208 -15.17 -3.00 2.48
N SER A 209 -16.45 -3.37 2.55
CA SER A 209 -17.55 -2.62 1.98
C SER A 209 -17.65 -1.24 2.63
N ASP A 210 -17.87 -0.23 1.80
CA ASP A 210 -18.13 1.12 2.27
C ASP A 210 -19.40 1.22 3.12
N PHE A 211 -20.33 0.33 2.81
CA PHE A 211 -21.57 0.08 3.51
C PHE A 211 -21.48 -1.31 4.14
N TYR A 212 -20.62 -1.50 5.15
CA TYR A 212 -20.52 -2.79 5.85
C TYR A 212 -21.70 -2.96 6.82
N VAL A 213 -22.43 -4.05 6.70
CA VAL A 213 -23.53 -4.44 7.60
C VAL A 213 -23.35 -5.88 8.07
N THR A 214 -23.71 -6.14 9.32
CA THR A 214 -23.70 -7.48 9.90
C THR A 214 -25.02 -8.22 9.64
N CYS A 215 -25.12 -9.46 10.10
CA CYS A 215 -26.34 -10.27 10.04
C CYS A 215 -27.55 -9.63 10.74
N GLY A 216 -27.34 -8.85 11.79
CA GLY A 216 -28.41 -8.18 12.53
C GLY A 216 -29.10 -9.07 13.55
N ASP A 217 -28.46 -10.17 13.96
CA ASP A 217 -29.07 -11.18 14.83
C ASP A 217 -29.15 -10.69 16.28
N THR A 218 -28.14 -9.93 16.72
CA THR A 218 -28.09 -9.31 18.05
C THR A 218 -28.50 -7.84 18.03
N ASP A 219 -28.84 -7.32 19.21
CA ASP A 219 -29.13 -5.90 19.42
C ASP A 219 -27.95 -4.98 19.04
N ALA A 220 -26.73 -5.39 19.39
CA ALA A 220 -25.52 -4.64 19.07
C ALA A 220 -25.26 -4.57 17.55
N GLU A 221 -25.55 -5.66 16.84
CA GLU A 221 -25.51 -5.72 15.39
C GLU A 221 -26.60 -4.86 14.74
N ARG A 222 -27.83 -4.89 15.27
CA ARG A 222 -28.93 -4.04 14.76
C ARG A 222 -28.66 -2.56 14.95
N ASP A 223 -28.16 -2.16 16.12
CA ASP A 223 -27.79 -0.77 16.40
C ASP A 223 -26.66 -0.31 15.46
N PHE A 224 -25.65 -1.16 15.25
CA PHE A 224 -24.56 -0.91 14.30
C PHE A 224 -25.09 -0.72 12.87
N ASN A 225 -25.91 -1.66 12.39
CA ASN A 225 -26.48 -1.59 11.06
C ASN A 225 -27.39 -0.37 10.90
N PHE A 226 -28.24 -0.03 11.88
CA PHE A 226 -29.09 1.14 11.82
C PHE A 226 -28.29 2.43 11.63
N LEU A 227 -27.27 2.66 12.46
CA LEU A 227 -26.41 3.84 12.36
C LEU A 227 -25.67 3.89 11.02
N ARG A 228 -25.21 2.73 10.53
CA ARG A 228 -24.56 2.62 9.23
C ARG A 228 -25.53 3.02 8.12
N VAL A 229 -26.70 2.39 8.06
CA VAL A 229 -27.69 2.61 6.99
C VAL A 229 -28.21 4.05 7.00
N ALA A 230 -28.55 4.59 8.17
CA ALA A 230 -29.03 5.95 8.33
C ALA A 230 -28.03 7.00 7.85
N SER A 231 -26.73 6.72 7.92
CA SER A 231 -25.71 7.66 7.46
C SER A 231 -25.60 7.85 5.95
N PHE A 232 -26.22 6.95 5.17
CA PHE A 232 -26.32 7.06 3.71
C PHE A 232 -27.62 7.75 3.27
N VAL A 233 -28.33 8.34 4.23
CA VAL A 233 -29.49 9.21 3.99
C VAL A 233 -29.02 10.67 3.91
N SER A 234 -29.49 11.37 2.88
CA SER A 234 -29.23 12.80 2.69
C SER A 234 -29.78 13.63 3.87
N PRO A 235 -29.13 14.73 4.26
CA PRO A 235 -29.58 15.55 5.39
C PRO A 235 -30.91 16.25 5.10
N ALA A 236 -31.58 16.71 6.15
CA ALA A 236 -32.81 17.51 6.02
C ALA A 236 -32.57 18.77 5.15
N GLY A 237 -33.55 19.12 4.31
CA GLY A 237 -33.43 20.21 3.34
C GLY A 237 -32.86 19.79 1.98
N VAL A 238 -32.34 18.56 1.86
CA VAL A 238 -31.99 17.92 0.58
C VAL A 238 -33.08 16.93 0.21
N ALA A 239 -33.41 16.82 -1.08
CA ALA A 239 -34.40 15.86 -1.56
C ALA A 239 -33.99 14.43 -1.17
N VAL A 240 -34.90 13.68 -0.53
CA VAL A 240 -34.61 12.35 0.03
C VAL A 240 -34.08 11.39 -1.02
N GLU A 241 -34.49 11.53 -2.28
CA GLU A 241 -34.05 10.75 -3.44
C GLU A 241 -32.57 10.91 -3.77
N GLN A 242 -31.89 11.93 -3.23
CA GLN A 242 -30.44 12.11 -3.35
C GLN A 242 -29.63 11.27 -2.34
N SER A 243 -30.31 10.51 -1.48
CA SER A 243 -29.66 9.58 -0.56
C SER A 243 -28.95 8.46 -1.34
N GLU A 244 -27.69 8.19 -1.02
CA GLU A 244 -26.94 7.08 -1.64
C GLU A 244 -27.64 5.73 -1.44
N LEU A 245 -28.33 5.57 -0.31
CA LEU A 245 -29.17 4.40 -0.01
C LEU A 245 -30.22 4.14 -1.10
N LEU A 246 -30.70 5.18 -1.80
CA LEU A 246 -31.70 5.08 -2.85
C LEU A 246 -31.11 5.08 -4.26
N GLN A 247 -30.02 5.82 -4.48
CA GLN A 247 -29.42 5.96 -5.81
C GLN A 247 -28.57 4.75 -6.22
N ARG A 248 -27.80 4.16 -5.29
CA ARG A 248 -26.89 3.05 -5.59
C ARG A 248 -27.61 1.79 -6.10
N PRO A 249 -28.68 1.30 -5.44
CA PRO A 249 -29.35 0.08 -5.89
C PRO A 249 -30.33 0.32 -7.06
N LEU A 250 -30.53 1.56 -7.51
CA LEU A 250 -31.48 1.91 -8.57
C LEU A 250 -30.81 1.85 -9.95
N ASP A 251 -31.56 1.43 -10.97
CA ASP A 251 -31.10 1.47 -12.36
C ASP A 251 -30.76 2.91 -12.79
N PRO A 252 -29.61 3.17 -13.43
CA PRO A 252 -29.25 4.51 -13.92
C PRO A 252 -30.31 5.16 -14.81
N ARG A 253 -31.12 4.38 -15.55
CA ARG A 253 -32.22 4.90 -16.38
C ARG A 253 -33.39 5.44 -15.56
N ALA A 254 -33.51 5.01 -14.30
CA ALA A 254 -34.49 5.50 -13.35
C ALA A 254 -33.92 6.60 -12.43
N GLY A 255 -32.70 7.09 -12.69
CA GLY A 255 -32.02 8.11 -11.88
C GLY A 255 -31.05 7.55 -10.84
N GLY A 256 -30.70 6.25 -10.93
CA GLY A 256 -29.66 5.64 -10.09
C GLY A 256 -28.24 6.01 -10.52
N VAL A 257 -27.26 5.55 -9.74
CA VAL A 257 -25.83 5.77 -9.97
C VAL A 257 -25.06 4.45 -10.05
N SER A 258 -23.76 4.51 -10.39
CA SER A 258 -22.93 3.30 -10.43
C SER A 258 -22.86 2.61 -9.06
N HIS A 259 -23.05 1.29 -9.06
CA HIS A 259 -22.95 0.43 -7.90
C HIS A 259 -22.27 -0.86 -8.31
N THR A 260 -21.20 -1.23 -7.60
CA THR A 260 -20.39 -2.44 -7.86
C THR A 260 -21.26 -3.69 -7.88
N GLY A 261 -22.21 -3.79 -6.93
CA GLY A 261 -23.14 -4.90 -6.86
C GLY A 261 -24.28 -4.85 -7.89
N GLY A 262 -24.29 -3.93 -8.85
CA GLY A 262 -25.31 -3.76 -9.88
C GLY A 262 -26.63 -3.12 -9.39
N ALA A 263 -27.60 -3.02 -10.29
CA ALA A 263 -28.92 -2.46 -9.99
C ALA A 263 -29.88 -3.54 -9.48
N PHE A 264 -30.48 -3.31 -8.30
CA PHE A 264 -31.47 -4.20 -7.68
C PHE A 264 -32.90 -3.76 -8.02
N PHE A 265 -33.11 -2.44 -8.18
CA PHE A 265 -34.41 -1.83 -8.47
C PHE A 265 -34.41 -1.27 -9.88
N SER A 266 -35.39 -1.67 -10.70
CA SER A 266 -35.53 -1.17 -12.08
C SER A 266 -36.21 0.19 -12.16
N SER A 267 -36.94 0.60 -11.13
CA SER A 267 -37.66 1.87 -11.05
C SER A 267 -37.88 2.31 -9.61
N THR A 268 -38.28 3.57 -9.44
CA THR A 268 -38.70 4.15 -8.15
C THR A 268 -40.06 3.63 -7.64
N SER A 269 -40.72 2.75 -8.41
CA SER A 269 -41.96 2.09 -7.99
C SER A 269 -41.73 0.68 -7.45
N ASP A 270 -40.49 0.18 -7.44
CA ASP A 270 -40.16 -1.11 -6.83
C ASP A 270 -40.46 -1.08 -5.31
N GLU A 271 -41.02 -2.17 -4.80
CA GLU A 271 -41.42 -2.26 -3.39
C GLU A 271 -40.22 -2.12 -2.44
N GLY A 272 -39.07 -2.72 -2.78
CA GLY A 272 -37.86 -2.57 -1.99
C GLY A 272 -37.36 -1.12 -1.98
N TRP A 273 -37.43 -0.43 -3.12
CA TRP A 273 -37.04 0.97 -3.22
C TRP A 273 -37.96 1.89 -2.42
N THR A 274 -39.28 1.67 -2.47
CA THR A 274 -40.24 2.48 -1.72
C THR A 274 -40.12 2.27 -0.20
N ARG A 275 -39.80 1.05 0.26
CA ARG A 275 -39.45 0.76 1.66
C ARG A 275 -38.21 1.54 2.12
N LEU A 276 -37.14 1.54 1.32
CA LEU A 276 -35.94 2.33 1.61
C LEU A 276 -36.25 3.84 1.64
N ARG A 277 -37.10 4.33 0.73
CA ARG A 277 -37.47 5.76 0.70
C ARG A 277 -38.26 6.17 1.94
N ALA A 278 -39.22 5.35 2.37
CA ALA A 278 -39.99 5.62 3.59
C ALA A 278 -39.06 5.67 4.83
N PHE A 279 -38.12 4.74 4.92
CA PHE A 279 -37.09 4.77 5.97
C PHE A 279 -36.22 6.04 5.90
N ALA A 280 -35.72 6.38 4.71
CA ALA A 280 -34.90 7.58 4.50
C ALA A 280 -35.66 8.87 4.90
N THR A 281 -36.95 8.98 4.60
CA THR A 281 -37.79 10.10 5.04
C THR A 281 -37.92 10.16 6.57
N ALA A 282 -38.07 9.00 7.22
CA ALA A 282 -38.12 8.94 8.69
C ALA A 282 -36.79 9.38 9.32
N VAL A 283 -35.65 8.94 8.75
CA VAL A 283 -34.32 9.39 9.17
C VAL A 283 -34.13 10.89 8.96
N GLN A 284 -34.59 11.47 7.85
CA GLN A 284 -34.50 12.93 7.65
C GLN A 284 -35.32 13.71 8.68
N SER A 285 -36.45 13.17 9.09
CA SER A 285 -37.35 13.81 10.07
C SER A 285 -36.79 13.72 11.49
N GLU A 286 -36.13 12.61 11.82
CA GLU A 286 -35.51 12.35 13.13
C GLU A 286 -34.11 11.73 12.93
N PRO A 287 -33.09 12.53 12.56
CA PRO A 287 -31.76 12.02 12.26
C PRO A 287 -31.07 11.49 13.53
N PRO A 288 -30.31 10.38 13.44
CA PRO A 288 -29.50 9.90 14.56
C PRO A 288 -28.49 10.95 15.00
N ALA A 289 -28.09 10.89 16.27
CA ALA A 289 -26.99 11.72 16.77
C ALA A 289 -25.71 11.45 15.96
N VAL A 290 -24.99 12.50 15.56
CA VAL A 290 -23.72 12.41 14.84
C VAL A 290 -22.58 12.71 15.80
N ALA A 291 -21.46 11.99 15.67
CA ALA A 291 -20.26 12.28 16.44
C ALA A 291 -19.76 13.70 16.16
N SER A 292 -19.28 14.40 17.19
CA SER A 292 -18.64 15.71 17.01
C SER A 292 -17.34 15.58 16.21
N ARG A 293 -17.09 16.56 15.35
CA ARG A 293 -15.85 16.67 14.56
C ARG A 293 -14.85 17.58 15.24
N SER A 294 -13.56 17.27 15.11
CA SER A 294 -12.49 18.21 15.47
C SER A 294 -12.45 19.40 14.49
N ALA A 295 -11.67 20.43 14.82
CA ALA A 295 -11.42 21.53 13.89
C ALA A 295 -10.71 21.03 12.62
N GLY A 296 -9.73 20.14 12.78
CA GLY A 296 -9.04 19.46 11.69
C GLY A 296 -9.96 18.62 10.79
N GLU A 297 -10.84 17.80 11.37
CA GLU A 297 -11.81 17.00 10.60
C GLU A 297 -12.82 17.88 9.86
N THR A 298 -13.27 18.98 10.50
CA THR A 298 -14.16 19.96 9.87
C THR A 298 -13.47 20.62 8.68
N PHE A 299 -12.22 21.07 8.84
CA PHE A 299 -11.45 21.66 7.75
C PHE A 299 -11.19 20.65 6.63
N PHE A 300 -10.90 19.39 6.96
CA PHE A 300 -10.73 18.33 5.98
C PHE A 300 -12.00 18.13 5.14
N ALA A 301 -13.15 18.02 5.81
CA ALA A 301 -14.44 17.85 5.15
C ALA A 301 -14.80 19.02 4.22
N GLU A 302 -14.53 20.25 4.65
CA GLU A 302 -14.94 21.47 3.94
C GLU A 302 -13.94 21.94 2.89
N ARG A 303 -12.65 21.62 3.02
CA ARG A 303 -11.58 22.23 2.21
C ARG A 303 -10.67 21.20 1.53
N VAL A 304 -10.25 20.16 2.23
CA VAL A 304 -9.34 19.14 1.67
C VAL A 304 -10.08 18.18 0.74
N MET A 305 -11.24 17.65 1.15
CA MET A 305 -12.04 16.76 0.31
C MET A 305 -12.42 17.36 -1.05
N PRO A 306 -12.89 18.63 -1.14
CA PRO A 306 -13.09 19.28 -2.43
C PRO A 306 -11.84 19.34 -3.30
N VAL A 307 -10.65 19.60 -2.73
CA VAL A 307 -9.37 19.57 -3.46
C VAL A 307 -9.11 18.18 -4.03
N LEU A 308 -9.22 17.12 -3.22
CA LEU A 308 -8.99 15.75 -3.65
C LEU A 308 -9.97 15.32 -4.75
N ILE A 309 -11.23 15.74 -4.65
CA ILE A 309 -12.27 15.43 -5.65
C ILE A 309 -12.02 16.20 -6.95
N ARG A 310 -11.85 17.53 -6.90
CA ARG A 310 -11.69 18.35 -8.13
C ARG A 310 -10.41 18.04 -8.90
N ARG A 311 -9.38 17.54 -8.23
CA ARG A 311 -8.12 17.05 -8.82
C ARG A 311 -8.19 15.59 -9.31
N GLY A 312 -9.31 14.91 -9.10
CA GLY A 312 -9.54 13.55 -9.61
C GLY A 312 -8.90 12.44 -8.77
N CYS A 313 -8.47 12.71 -7.54
CA CYS A 313 -7.81 11.68 -6.72
C CYS A 313 -8.74 10.47 -6.47
N SER A 314 -10.04 10.69 -6.34
CA SER A 314 -11.04 9.66 -6.03
C SER A 314 -11.73 9.02 -7.25
N LEU A 315 -11.17 9.18 -8.46
CA LEU A 315 -11.62 8.47 -9.66
C LEU A 315 -11.47 6.95 -9.50
N GLU A 316 -12.29 6.17 -10.22
CA GLU A 316 -12.35 4.70 -10.08
C GLU A 316 -10.97 4.04 -10.23
N GLY A 317 -10.22 4.42 -11.27
CA GLY A 317 -8.86 3.92 -11.53
C GLY A 317 -7.75 4.46 -10.60
N CYS A 318 -8.06 5.37 -9.67
CA CYS A 318 -7.10 6.04 -8.79
C CYS A 318 -7.26 5.56 -7.34
N HIS A 319 -7.71 6.42 -6.42
CA HIS A 319 -7.87 6.11 -5.00
C HIS A 319 -9.31 5.68 -4.66
N SER A 320 -10.02 5.00 -5.56
CA SER A 320 -11.31 4.40 -5.20
C SER A 320 -11.11 3.08 -4.44
N PRO A 321 -12.14 2.52 -3.80
CA PRO A 321 -12.09 1.14 -3.29
C PRO A 321 -11.69 0.10 -4.34
N ASN A 322 -12.05 0.31 -5.62
CA ASN A 322 -11.67 -0.60 -6.71
C ASN A 322 -10.22 -0.36 -7.20
N GLY A 323 -9.60 0.74 -6.79
CA GLY A 323 -8.25 1.12 -7.20
C GLY A 323 -7.17 0.20 -6.62
N PHE A 324 -6.12 -0.03 -7.41
CA PHE A 324 -4.94 -0.79 -7.00
C PHE A 324 -4.00 0.07 -6.16
N ASN A 325 -4.31 0.31 -4.89
CA ASN A 325 -3.42 0.89 -3.88
C ASN A 325 -4.04 0.85 -2.47
N ASP A 326 -3.23 1.18 -1.47
CA ASP A 326 -3.62 1.22 -0.06
C ASP A 326 -4.47 2.46 0.29
N PHE A 327 -4.30 3.58 -0.42
CA PHE A 327 -5.02 4.82 -0.12
C PHE A 327 -6.39 4.84 -0.82
N ARG A 328 -7.45 4.45 -0.09
CA ARG A 328 -8.80 4.32 -0.65
C ARG A 328 -9.75 5.38 -0.11
N LEU A 329 -10.00 6.39 -0.94
CA LEU A 329 -11.00 7.43 -0.75
C LEU A 329 -12.40 6.95 -1.14
N ARG A 330 -13.38 7.32 -0.32
CA ARG A 330 -14.81 7.17 -0.59
C ARG A 330 -15.36 8.48 -1.16
N PRO A 331 -15.66 8.58 -2.46
CA PRO A 331 -16.14 9.82 -3.07
C PRO A 331 -17.64 10.09 -2.89
N GLY A 332 -18.40 9.17 -2.29
CA GLY A 332 -19.86 9.26 -2.22
C GLY A 332 -20.53 9.16 -3.60
N ALA A 333 -21.71 9.75 -3.79
CA ALA A 333 -22.42 9.78 -5.08
C ALA A 333 -23.01 11.15 -5.41
N LEU A 334 -22.67 11.69 -6.58
CA LEU A 334 -23.23 12.93 -7.15
C LEU A 334 -23.40 14.09 -6.13
N GLY A 335 -22.42 14.25 -5.25
CA GLY A 335 -22.34 15.34 -4.28
C GLY A 335 -22.84 15.02 -2.88
N PHE A 336 -23.52 13.89 -2.67
CA PHE A 336 -23.72 13.35 -1.34
C PHE A 336 -22.49 12.53 -0.93
N VAL A 337 -22.00 12.76 0.30
CA VAL A 337 -20.96 11.94 0.94
C VAL A 337 -21.38 11.71 2.38
N SER A 338 -21.47 10.46 2.81
CA SER A 338 -21.86 10.14 4.18
C SER A 338 -20.84 10.65 5.21
N SER A 339 -21.30 10.95 6.42
CA SER A 339 -20.42 11.37 7.52
C SER A 339 -19.35 10.33 7.85
N PHE A 340 -19.67 9.04 7.73
CA PHE A 340 -18.69 7.95 7.88
C PHE A 340 -17.67 7.92 6.75
N ALA A 341 -18.07 8.20 5.51
CA ALA A 341 -17.13 8.27 4.40
C ALA A 341 -16.15 9.43 4.58
N VAL A 342 -16.63 10.61 4.99
CA VAL A 342 -15.79 11.76 5.33
C VAL A 342 -14.81 11.41 6.46
N ARG A 343 -15.31 10.84 7.56
CA ARG A 343 -14.46 10.49 8.71
C ARG A 343 -13.43 9.41 8.37
N ARG A 344 -13.79 8.37 7.61
CA ARG A 344 -12.83 7.37 7.14
C ARG A 344 -11.75 8.01 6.26
N ASN A 345 -12.15 8.85 5.29
CA ASN A 345 -11.20 9.52 4.40
C ASN A 345 -10.25 10.41 5.20
N TYR A 346 -10.77 11.11 6.21
CA TYR A 346 -9.99 11.93 7.15
C TYR A 346 -9.00 11.08 7.95
N GLU A 347 -9.47 10.05 8.66
CA GLU A 347 -8.64 9.20 9.50
C GLU A 347 -7.55 8.49 8.68
N THR A 348 -7.90 7.95 7.51
CA THR A 348 -6.94 7.30 6.60
C THR A 348 -5.91 8.31 6.10
N SER A 349 -6.35 9.48 5.62
CA SER A 349 -5.43 10.51 5.12
C SER A 349 -4.46 10.96 6.21
N LEU A 350 -4.98 11.29 7.39
CA LEU A 350 -4.22 11.80 8.53
C LEU A 350 -3.25 10.76 9.09
N ARG A 351 -3.74 9.56 9.41
CA ARG A 351 -2.96 8.53 10.12
C ARG A 351 -1.99 7.80 9.21
N GLU A 352 -2.34 7.63 7.93
CA GLU A 352 -1.53 6.83 7.01
C GLU A 352 -0.69 7.67 6.04
N PHE A 353 -1.14 8.86 5.62
CA PHE A 353 -0.49 9.59 4.53
C PHE A 353 -0.01 11.01 4.88
N MET A 354 -0.30 11.50 6.08
CA MET A 354 0.26 12.76 6.61
C MET A 354 1.39 12.50 7.61
N ALA A 355 2.45 13.29 7.51
CA ALA A 355 3.59 13.26 8.43
C ALA A 355 3.44 14.44 9.42
N LEU A 356 2.76 14.19 10.53
CA LEU A 356 2.55 15.21 11.58
C LEU A 356 3.80 15.47 12.39
N GLU A 357 4.82 14.62 12.30
CA GLU A 357 6.07 14.70 13.03
C GLU A 357 7.08 15.69 12.44
N THR A 358 6.80 16.26 11.26
CA THR A 358 7.57 17.36 10.64
C THR A 358 6.72 18.63 10.52
N PRO A 359 7.30 19.84 10.60
CA PRO A 359 6.61 21.08 10.26
C PRO A 359 6.41 21.27 8.74
N ASP A 360 7.11 20.51 7.89
CA ASP A 360 6.97 20.62 6.44
C ASP A 360 5.98 19.60 5.87
N VAL A 361 4.81 20.09 5.45
CA VAL A 361 3.75 19.27 4.86
C VAL A 361 4.24 18.48 3.63
N ARG A 362 5.28 18.94 2.93
CA ARG A 362 5.81 18.30 1.72
C ARG A 362 6.45 16.95 1.99
N MET A 363 6.74 16.59 3.25
CA MET A 363 7.19 15.23 3.60
C MET A 363 6.03 14.25 3.76
N SER A 364 4.78 14.74 3.80
CA SER A 364 3.61 13.87 3.82
C SER A 364 3.43 13.19 2.47
N ARG A 365 3.25 11.86 2.45
CA ARG A 365 3.08 11.11 1.18
C ARG A 365 1.89 11.58 0.36
N LEU A 366 0.80 12.00 1.00
CA LEU A 366 -0.37 12.58 0.31
C LEU A 366 0.01 13.81 -0.51
N VAL A 367 1.00 14.58 -0.03
CA VAL A 367 1.49 15.79 -0.70
C VAL A 367 2.62 15.48 -1.65
N ARG A 368 3.70 14.83 -1.19
CA ARG A 368 4.94 14.62 -1.96
C ARG A 368 4.73 13.90 -3.29
N LYS A 369 3.80 12.94 -3.35
CA LYS A 369 3.45 12.23 -4.60
C LYS A 369 2.81 13.12 -5.65
N ASN A 370 2.31 14.28 -5.25
CA ASN A 370 1.52 15.15 -6.09
C ASN A 370 2.25 16.47 -6.39
N LEU A 371 3.57 16.51 -6.18
CA LEU A 371 4.48 17.58 -6.58
C LEU A 371 5.33 17.14 -7.78
N PHE A 372 5.89 18.08 -8.53
CA PHE A 372 6.82 17.75 -9.60
C PHE A 372 8.12 17.14 -9.05
N LEU A 373 8.64 16.12 -9.74
CA LEU A 373 9.90 15.44 -9.36
C LEU A 373 11.07 16.43 -9.25
N SER A 374 11.14 17.41 -10.15
CA SER A 374 12.17 18.46 -10.16
C SER A 374 12.11 19.41 -8.96
N ARG A 375 11.03 19.37 -8.17
CA ARG A 375 10.80 20.23 -7.01
C ARG A 375 10.59 19.43 -5.72
N GLY A 376 11.12 18.20 -5.68
CA GLY A 376 11.10 17.35 -4.49
C GLY A 376 9.91 16.40 -4.38
N GLY A 377 9.07 16.33 -5.42
CA GLY A 377 8.05 15.30 -5.53
C GLY A 377 8.62 13.90 -5.74
N ILE A 378 7.78 12.88 -5.57
CA ILE A 378 8.13 11.48 -5.82
C ILE A 378 7.21 10.87 -6.87
N ALA A 379 7.67 9.80 -7.53
CA ALA A 379 6.97 9.21 -8.66
C ALA A 379 5.55 8.74 -8.27
N HIS A 380 4.58 9.13 -9.11
CA HIS A 380 3.16 8.86 -8.94
C HIS A 380 2.50 8.64 -10.31
N ARG A 381 1.72 7.56 -10.44
CA ARG A 381 1.03 7.21 -11.69
C ARG A 381 0.02 8.28 -12.13
N GLY A 382 -0.54 9.05 -11.19
CA GLY A 382 -1.43 10.18 -11.49
C GLY A 382 -0.72 11.49 -11.85
N GLY A 383 0.61 11.57 -11.67
CA GLY A 383 1.38 12.81 -11.84
C GLY A 383 1.23 13.79 -10.67
N ALA A 384 1.72 15.02 -10.87
CA ALA A 384 1.70 16.10 -9.86
C ALA A 384 0.31 16.76 -9.78
N LEU A 385 -0.60 16.20 -8.98
CA LEU A 385 -1.99 16.68 -8.92
C LEU A 385 -2.19 17.92 -8.04
N LEU A 386 -1.31 18.21 -7.09
CA LEU A 386 -1.44 19.33 -6.15
C LEU A 386 -0.63 20.56 -6.56
N GLU A 387 0.14 20.45 -7.64
CA GLU A 387 1.00 21.50 -8.16
C GLU A 387 0.73 21.72 -9.65
N SER A 388 0.46 22.96 -10.03
CA SER A 388 0.29 23.37 -11.41
C SER A 388 1.61 23.84 -12.01
N PRO A 389 1.81 23.77 -13.35
CA PRO A 389 3.04 24.26 -13.97
C PRO A 389 3.41 25.72 -13.65
N SER A 390 2.40 26.56 -13.36
CA SER A 390 2.56 27.96 -12.99
C SER A 390 2.78 28.20 -11.49
N GLU A 391 2.62 27.16 -10.66
CA GLU A 391 2.86 27.21 -9.22
C GLU A 391 4.29 26.73 -8.95
N ASP A 392 4.92 27.19 -7.88
CA ASP A 392 6.18 26.62 -7.38
C ASP A 392 5.96 26.12 -5.96
N SER A 393 6.06 24.81 -5.75
CA SER A 393 5.88 24.21 -4.41
C SER A 393 6.96 24.59 -3.40
N THR A 394 8.00 25.31 -3.83
CA THR A 394 9.02 25.87 -2.93
C THR A 394 8.61 27.21 -2.34
N ASP A 395 7.64 27.91 -2.95
CA ASP A 395 7.14 29.18 -2.45
C ASP A 395 6.34 29.01 -1.14
N PRO A 396 6.46 29.95 -0.20
CA PRO A 396 5.71 29.89 1.05
C PRO A 396 4.21 30.13 0.80
N CYS A 397 3.37 29.40 1.51
CA CYS A 397 1.93 29.61 1.46
C CYS A 397 1.53 30.97 2.08
N PRO A 398 0.57 31.70 1.47
CA PRO A 398 0.09 32.96 2.01
C PRO A 398 -0.38 32.84 3.47
N THR A 399 -0.04 33.82 4.29
CA THR A 399 -0.50 33.95 5.67
C THR A 399 -1.10 35.35 5.88
N PRO A 400 -2.37 35.47 6.32
CA PRO A 400 -3.28 34.39 6.71
C PRO A 400 -3.76 33.54 5.52
N TYR A 401 -4.18 32.29 5.81
CA TYR A 401 -4.80 31.42 4.82
C TYR A 401 -6.09 32.03 4.27
N ASP A 402 -6.21 32.11 2.95
CA ASP A 402 -7.41 32.55 2.25
C ASP A 402 -8.02 31.38 1.46
N PRO A 403 -9.19 30.86 1.85
CA PRO A 403 -9.82 29.72 1.17
C PRO A 403 -10.27 30.02 -0.28
N THR A 404 -10.29 31.28 -0.70
CA THR A 404 -10.72 31.69 -2.05
C THR A 404 -9.56 31.73 -3.04
N THR A 405 -8.34 32.03 -2.58
CA THR A 405 -7.16 32.17 -3.43
C THR A 405 -6.08 31.11 -3.18
N ALA A 406 -6.20 30.32 -2.11
CA ALA A 406 -5.21 29.30 -1.79
C ALA A 406 -5.11 28.21 -2.87
N SER A 407 -3.87 27.85 -3.19
CA SER A 407 -3.57 26.68 -4.02
C SER A 407 -3.96 25.38 -3.31
N ALA A 408 -4.05 24.29 -4.09
CA ALA A 408 -4.31 22.95 -3.55
C ALA A 408 -3.25 22.55 -2.51
N LEU A 409 -1.97 22.81 -2.78
CA LEU A 409 -0.89 22.61 -1.81
C LEU A 409 -1.11 23.41 -0.52
N CYS A 410 -1.47 24.69 -0.63
CA CYS A 410 -1.63 25.54 0.55
C CYS A 410 -2.87 25.21 1.39
N THR A 411 -3.94 24.68 0.79
CA THR A 411 -5.06 24.10 1.56
C THR A 411 -4.59 22.92 2.42
N LEU A 412 -3.74 22.04 1.88
CA LEU A 412 -3.23 20.89 2.62
C LEU A 412 -2.18 21.30 3.66
N ALA A 413 -1.38 22.34 3.38
CA ALA A 413 -0.46 22.94 4.35
C ALA A 413 -1.21 23.54 5.55
N GLU A 414 -2.32 24.25 5.31
CA GLU A 414 -3.15 24.79 6.38
C GLU A 414 -3.82 23.69 7.21
N TRP A 415 -4.32 22.64 6.54
CA TRP A 415 -4.84 21.47 7.24
C TRP A 415 -3.79 20.84 8.15
N HIS A 416 -2.60 20.55 7.62
CA HIS A 416 -1.48 20.00 8.40
C HIS A 416 -1.08 20.88 9.58
N ARG A 417 -1.08 22.21 9.41
CA ARG A 417 -0.83 23.17 10.51
C ARG A 417 -1.89 23.07 11.61
N LEU A 418 -3.18 22.94 11.26
CA LEU A 418 -4.27 22.75 12.21
C LEU A 418 -4.12 21.42 12.97
N GLU A 419 -3.83 20.34 12.25
CA GLU A 419 -3.59 19.03 12.87
C GLU A 419 -2.40 19.06 13.83
N ARG A 420 -1.26 19.65 13.42
CA ARG A 420 -0.10 19.80 14.31
C ARG A 420 -0.41 20.62 15.56
N ARG A 421 -1.26 21.64 15.45
CA ARG A 421 -1.72 22.42 16.61
C ARG A 421 -2.57 21.54 17.54
N ASP A 422 -3.51 20.79 16.99
CA ASP A 422 -4.41 19.92 17.76
C ASP A 422 -3.61 18.73 18.37
N HIS A 423 -2.47 18.36 17.78
CA HIS A 423 -1.55 17.32 18.23
C HIS A 423 -0.28 17.84 18.93
N ALA A 424 -0.21 19.12 19.31
CA ALA A 424 1.01 19.77 19.80
C ALA A 424 1.65 19.13 21.05
N THR A 425 0.89 18.35 21.82
CA THR A 425 1.38 17.60 22.99
C THR A 425 2.02 16.25 22.62
N SER A 426 1.87 15.80 21.37
CA SER A 426 2.29 14.48 20.87
C SER A 426 3.34 14.52 19.76
N VAL A 427 3.72 15.71 19.30
CA VAL A 427 4.74 15.91 18.27
C VAL A 427 5.69 17.05 18.65
N SER A 428 6.96 16.95 18.24
CA SER A 428 7.94 18.01 18.47
C SER A 428 7.66 19.24 17.60
N ALA A 429 7.94 20.43 18.13
CA ALA A 429 7.72 21.70 17.42
C ALA A 429 8.66 21.87 16.21
N LEU A 430 9.95 21.50 16.36
CA LEU A 430 10.99 21.54 15.33
C LEU A 430 11.14 22.93 14.69
N ARG A 431 11.19 23.96 15.52
CA ARG A 431 11.41 25.35 15.08
C ARG A 431 12.89 25.56 14.78
N PRO A 432 13.22 26.45 13.83
CA PRO A 432 14.61 26.87 13.66
C PRO A 432 15.20 27.38 14.98
N GLY A 433 16.37 26.88 15.34
CA GLY A 433 17.05 27.13 16.61
C GLY A 433 16.79 26.09 17.72
N ASP A 434 15.78 25.22 17.56
CA ASP A 434 15.56 24.11 18.49
C ASP A 434 16.77 23.15 18.48
N ARG A 435 17.03 22.51 19.62
CA ARG A 435 17.98 21.40 19.73
C ARG A 435 17.22 20.14 20.09
N ILE A 436 17.38 19.11 19.28
CA ILE A 436 16.82 17.78 19.57
C ILE A 436 17.93 16.77 19.81
N PRO A 437 17.73 15.78 20.69
CA PRO A 437 18.77 14.81 20.98
C PRO A 437 19.06 13.91 19.77
N LEU A 438 20.33 13.60 19.59
CA LEU A 438 20.85 12.63 18.62
C LEU A 438 21.67 11.58 19.38
N ALA A 439 21.44 10.31 19.08
CA ALA A 439 22.28 9.21 19.54
C ALA A 439 23.00 8.59 18.34
N PHE A 440 24.23 8.10 18.53
CA PHE A 440 24.96 7.31 17.54
C PHE A 440 26.04 6.48 18.23
N VAL A 441 26.63 5.54 17.52
CA VAL A 441 27.76 4.73 18.01
C VAL A 441 29.05 5.24 17.38
N ALA A 442 30.06 5.49 18.21
CA ALA A 442 31.42 5.73 17.76
C ALA A 442 32.27 4.50 18.10
N ARG A 443 32.96 3.93 17.11
CA ARG A 443 33.75 2.70 17.30
C ARG A 443 34.99 2.64 16.41
N PRO A 444 35.97 1.76 16.67
CA PRO A 444 37.02 1.47 15.69
C PRO A 444 36.43 0.97 14.38
N ALA A 445 37.06 1.28 13.25
CA ALA A 445 36.64 0.74 11.97
C ALA A 445 36.72 -0.80 11.97
N ASP A 446 35.66 -1.45 11.51
CA ASP A 446 35.56 -2.90 11.44
C ASP A 446 34.97 -3.35 10.10
N GLY A 447 35.27 -4.59 9.73
CA GLY A 447 34.90 -5.18 8.45
C GLY A 447 33.68 -6.09 8.52
N ASP A 448 33.00 -6.16 9.66
CA ASP A 448 31.98 -7.18 9.90
C ASP A 448 30.74 -6.92 9.03
N SER A 449 30.14 -8.02 8.57
CA SER A 449 28.86 -7.98 7.87
C SER A 449 27.69 -7.92 8.87
N PRO A 450 26.47 -7.59 8.41
CA PRO A 450 25.30 -7.48 9.29
C PRO A 450 25.02 -8.72 10.15
N VAL A 451 25.37 -9.92 9.67
CA VAL A 451 25.12 -11.21 10.34
C VAL A 451 26.23 -11.64 11.29
N GLU A 452 27.38 -10.95 11.32
CA GLU A 452 28.53 -11.25 12.20
C GLU A 452 28.46 -10.48 13.52
N PHE A 453 27.24 -10.32 14.05
CA PHE A 453 26.97 -9.52 15.25
C PHE A 453 27.54 -10.11 16.55
N ASP A 454 27.92 -11.39 16.56
CA ASP A 454 28.48 -12.09 17.72
C ASP A 454 30.00 -11.87 17.88
N THR A 455 30.68 -11.39 16.84
CA THR A 455 32.12 -11.11 16.85
C THR A 455 32.44 -9.95 17.79
N TRP A 456 33.31 -10.15 18.78
CA TRP A 456 33.70 -9.10 19.72
C TRP A 456 34.50 -7.99 19.03
N ARG A 457 33.96 -6.77 19.08
CA ARG A 457 34.55 -5.53 18.56
C ARG A 457 34.53 -4.46 19.65
N GLY A 458 35.46 -4.57 20.58
CA GLY A 458 35.66 -3.59 21.65
C GLY A 458 36.08 -2.21 21.15
N GLY A 459 36.01 -1.20 22.03
CA GLY A 459 36.35 0.20 21.72
C GLY A 459 35.18 1.09 21.32
N ALA A 460 33.94 0.58 21.34
CA ALA A 460 32.74 1.34 21.02
C ALA A 460 32.23 2.17 22.21
N ASP A 461 31.58 3.30 21.91
CA ASP A 461 30.90 4.17 22.88
C ASP A 461 29.55 4.61 22.31
N LEU A 462 28.53 4.67 23.18
CA LEU A 462 27.28 5.34 22.85
C LEU A 462 27.52 6.85 22.95
N LYS A 463 27.29 7.59 21.87
CA LYS A 463 27.38 9.05 21.86
C LYS A 463 25.98 9.66 21.93
N LEU A 464 25.86 10.70 22.75
CA LEU A 464 24.76 11.67 22.70
C LEU A 464 25.28 12.97 22.14
N ALA A 465 24.46 13.64 21.35
CA ALA A 465 24.74 14.96 20.81
C ALA A 465 23.42 15.75 20.65
N ASP A 466 23.55 17.02 20.32
CA ASP A 466 22.42 17.92 20.11
C ASP A 466 22.38 18.30 18.62
N ALA A 467 21.31 17.92 17.92
CA ALA A 467 21.08 18.30 16.53
C ALA A 467 20.41 19.68 16.50
N LEU A 468 21.09 20.68 15.94
CA LEU A 468 20.56 22.03 15.75
C LEU A 468 19.59 22.03 14.56
N ILE A 469 18.35 22.44 14.81
CA ILE A 469 17.28 22.46 13.81
C ILE A 469 17.25 23.80 13.07
N GLY A 470 17.17 23.73 11.74
CA GLY A 470 16.99 24.84 10.82
C GLY A 470 15.58 24.89 10.22
N PRO A 471 15.37 25.71 9.17
CA PRO A 471 14.11 25.77 8.42
C PRO A 471 13.63 24.40 7.95
N GLY A 472 12.32 24.16 8.04
CA GLY A 472 11.71 22.89 7.61
C GLY A 472 12.09 21.67 8.46
N GLY A 473 12.79 21.84 9.59
CA GLY A 473 13.26 20.74 10.41
C GLY A 473 14.63 20.18 10.00
N ARG A 474 15.39 20.92 9.19
CA ARG A 474 16.72 20.53 8.70
C ARG A 474 17.75 20.42 9.82
N ILE A 475 18.68 19.46 9.75
CA ILE A 475 19.80 19.38 10.69
C ILE A 475 20.94 20.28 10.21
N GLU A 476 21.15 21.42 10.85
CA GLU A 476 22.21 22.37 10.47
C GLU A 476 23.58 21.93 10.97
N ALA A 477 23.65 21.50 12.23
CA ALA A 477 24.88 21.08 12.89
C ALA A 477 24.62 20.02 13.97
N ILE A 478 25.67 19.29 14.34
CA ILE A 478 25.70 18.38 15.49
C ILE A 478 26.64 19.00 16.53
N GLU A 479 26.12 19.27 17.73
CA GLU A 479 26.82 19.95 18.82
C GLU A 479 26.90 19.05 20.07
N ASN A 480 27.71 19.45 21.07
CA ASN A 480 27.71 18.87 22.42
C ASN A 480 27.84 17.34 22.48
N THR A 481 28.69 16.77 21.61
CA THR A 481 28.96 15.33 21.60
C THR A 481 29.60 14.86 22.91
N ARG A 482 29.01 13.83 23.52
CA ARG A 482 29.41 13.28 24.83
C ARG A 482 29.09 11.78 24.89
N SER A 483 29.73 11.05 25.80
CA SER A 483 29.35 9.65 26.06
C SER A 483 27.98 9.60 26.75
N GLY A 484 27.08 8.77 26.23
CA GLY A 484 25.78 8.45 26.82
C GLY A 484 25.85 7.40 27.94
N LEU A 485 27.02 6.78 28.17
CA LEU A 485 27.19 5.69 29.13
C LEU A 485 27.56 6.14 30.55
N GLN A 486 27.73 7.45 30.77
CA GLN A 486 28.25 8.01 32.03
C GLN A 486 27.37 7.69 33.25
N THR A 487 26.06 7.59 33.07
CA THR A 487 25.11 7.25 34.14
C THR A 487 24.79 5.75 34.23
N CYS A 488 25.35 4.94 33.32
CA CYS A 488 25.13 3.49 33.27
C CYS A 488 26.11 2.78 34.19
N ALA A 489 25.63 2.41 35.38
CA ALA A 489 26.41 1.69 36.38
C ALA A 489 27.03 0.41 35.78
N GLY A 490 28.35 0.23 35.95
CA GLY A 490 29.09 -0.89 35.40
C GLY A 490 29.65 -0.67 33.98
N LEU A 491 29.18 0.34 33.25
CA LEU A 491 29.69 0.71 31.92
C LEU A 491 30.47 2.04 31.93
N ALA A 492 30.11 2.96 32.82
CA ALA A 492 30.74 4.27 32.94
C ALA A 492 32.28 4.18 33.02
N GLY A 493 32.96 4.96 32.17
CA GLY A 493 34.42 5.04 32.14
C GLY A 493 35.15 3.85 31.52
N ARG A 494 34.44 2.80 31.07
CA ARG A 494 35.08 1.69 30.33
C ARG A 494 35.39 2.11 28.90
N ALA A 495 36.58 1.75 28.42
CA ALA A 495 37.05 2.05 27.07
C ALA A 495 36.87 0.88 26.09
N ASP A 496 36.75 -0.35 26.59
CA ASP A 496 36.69 -1.57 25.78
C ASP A 496 35.29 -2.19 25.84
N LEU A 497 34.31 -1.50 25.26
CA LEU A 497 32.92 -1.95 25.17
C LEU A 497 32.56 -2.25 23.71
N ASP A 498 31.54 -3.08 23.51
CA ASP A 498 30.88 -3.26 22.22
C ASP A 498 29.42 -2.83 22.37
N VAL A 499 29.03 -1.79 21.64
CA VAL A 499 27.78 -1.03 21.79
C VAL A 499 27.11 -0.93 20.42
N ARG A 500 25.79 -1.10 20.37
CA ARG A 500 25.02 -1.03 19.12
C ARG A 500 23.53 -0.74 19.32
N GLY A 501 22.87 -0.40 18.22
CA GLY A 501 21.43 -0.28 18.06
C GLY A 501 20.76 0.74 18.99
N PRO A 502 21.25 1.99 19.12
CA PRO A 502 20.53 3.00 19.87
C PRO A 502 19.23 3.37 19.15
N GLU A 503 18.11 3.41 19.87
CA GLU A 503 16.80 3.81 19.33
C GLU A 503 15.98 4.59 20.38
N TRP A 504 15.35 5.69 19.94
CA TRP A 504 14.56 6.56 20.82
C TRP A 504 13.13 6.07 21.01
N SER A 505 12.57 6.31 22.19
CA SER A 505 11.12 6.19 22.43
C SER A 505 10.33 7.16 21.55
N TYR A 506 9.03 6.93 21.39
CA TYR A 506 8.18 7.77 20.52
C TYR A 506 8.04 9.21 21.01
N ASP A 507 8.22 9.46 22.30
CA ASP A 507 8.23 10.79 22.93
C ASP A 507 9.65 11.38 23.06
N ALA A 508 10.68 10.65 22.60
CA ALA A 508 12.09 11.01 22.67
C ALA A 508 12.65 11.28 24.08
N THR A 509 12.05 10.69 25.12
CA THR A 509 12.53 10.83 26.51
C THR A 509 13.48 9.70 26.93
N LYS A 510 13.38 8.54 26.29
CA LYS A 510 14.15 7.34 26.59
C LYS A 510 14.91 6.84 25.37
N LEU A 511 16.09 6.29 25.62
CA LEU A 511 16.96 5.68 24.62
C LEU A 511 17.23 4.24 25.03
N VAL A 512 16.95 3.29 24.14
CA VAL A 512 17.30 1.87 24.33
C VAL A 512 18.49 1.53 23.44
N PHE A 513 19.39 0.67 23.91
CA PHE A 513 20.56 0.24 23.15
C PHE A 513 21.06 -1.13 23.66
N ALA A 514 21.99 -1.76 22.95
CA ALA A 514 22.62 -3.01 23.35
C ALA A 514 24.11 -2.82 23.63
N VAL A 515 24.62 -3.50 24.65
CA VAL A 515 26.04 -3.45 25.02
C VAL A 515 26.50 -4.72 25.70
N ARG A 516 27.76 -5.08 25.49
CA ARG A 516 28.49 -6.10 26.26
C ARG A 516 29.85 -5.56 26.67
N ALA A 517 30.37 -6.02 27.81
CA ALA A 517 31.60 -5.50 28.39
C ALA A 517 32.83 -6.39 28.18
N GLY A 518 32.67 -7.54 27.53
CA GLY A 518 33.78 -8.42 27.13
C GLY A 518 33.34 -9.50 26.14
N ALA A 519 34.32 -10.18 25.52
CA ALA A 519 34.10 -11.23 24.52
C ALA A 519 33.34 -12.46 25.07
N ASP A 520 33.44 -12.70 26.38
CA ASP A 520 32.72 -13.79 27.05
C ASP A 520 31.29 -13.43 27.49
N GLU A 521 30.86 -12.20 27.25
CA GLU A 521 29.51 -11.72 27.56
C GLU A 521 28.63 -11.70 26.31
N GLY A 522 27.33 -11.88 26.56
CA GLY A 522 26.28 -11.63 25.56
C GLY A 522 25.94 -10.15 25.51
N LEU A 523 25.47 -9.68 24.35
CA LEU A 523 24.87 -8.35 24.24
C LEU A 523 23.62 -8.30 25.11
N ASP A 524 23.50 -7.28 25.94
CA ASP A 524 22.31 -7.03 26.75
C ASP A 524 21.72 -5.67 26.46
N LEU A 525 20.40 -5.57 26.61
CA LEU A 525 19.65 -4.34 26.41
C LEU A 525 19.75 -3.44 27.62
N TRP A 526 19.86 -2.14 27.38
CA TRP A 526 19.91 -1.09 28.39
C TRP A 526 18.95 0.03 28.01
N LEU A 527 18.40 0.67 29.03
CA LEU A 527 17.49 1.81 28.91
C LEU A 527 18.10 3.01 29.62
N LEU A 528 18.38 4.06 28.86
CA LEU A 528 18.76 5.37 29.36
C LEU A 528 17.52 6.28 29.35
N ASP A 529 17.09 6.72 30.53
CA ASP A 529 16.13 7.81 30.67
C ASP A 529 16.90 9.13 30.70
N VAL A 530 16.82 9.88 29.60
CA VAL A 530 17.67 11.07 29.40
C VAL A 530 17.19 12.23 30.25
N GLY A 531 15.88 12.34 30.49
CA GLY A 531 15.31 13.38 31.35
C GLY A 531 15.60 13.14 32.82
N ALA A 532 15.52 11.89 33.27
CA ALA A 532 15.81 11.51 34.65
C ALA A 532 17.30 11.31 34.94
N GLY A 533 18.13 11.19 33.90
CA GLY A 533 19.56 10.87 34.03
C GLY A 533 19.83 9.49 34.62
N THR A 534 18.89 8.55 34.45
CA THR A 534 19.01 7.18 34.98
C THR A 534 19.27 6.18 33.87
N CYS A 535 20.00 5.12 34.18
CA CYS A 535 20.30 4.06 33.22
C CYS A 535 20.14 2.69 33.86
N ALA A 536 19.37 1.81 33.23
CA ALA A 536 19.04 0.49 33.75
C ALA A 536 19.32 -0.60 32.71
N ARG A 537 19.91 -1.70 33.16
CA ARG A 537 20.04 -2.93 32.37
C ARG A 537 18.68 -3.64 32.31
N LEU A 538 18.20 -3.93 31.11
CA LEU A 538 16.91 -4.56 30.86
C LEU A 538 17.00 -6.08 30.77
N THR A 539 18.07 -6.60 30.16
CA THR A 539 18.31 -8.05 30.03
C THR A 539 19.59 -8.47 30.73
N THR A 540 19.61 -9.70 31.24
CA THR A 540 20.84 -10.31 31.77
C THR A 540 20.81 -11.82 31.55
N ASP A 541 21.40 -12.25 30.44
CA ASP A 541 21.63 -13.68 30.21
C ASP A 541 22.94 -14.18 30.85
N ALA A 542 23.74 -13.29 31.45
CA ALA A 542 25.01 -13.61 32.13
C ALA A 542 25.97 -14.45 31.27
N GLY A 543 26.00 -14.17 29.95
CA GLY A 543 26.83 -14.90 28.99
C GLY A 543 26.36 -16.34 28.71
N ARG A 544 25.13 -16.71 29.10
CA ARG A 544 24.51 -18.02 28.85
C ARG A 544 24.71 -18.48 27.41
N LYS A 545 25.00 -19.77 27.26
CA LYS A 545 25.08 -20.47 25.98
C LYS A 545 24.02 -21.58 25.92
N LEU A 546 23.49 -21.80 24.72
CA LEU A 546 22.73 -23.00 24.37
C LEU A 546 23.46 -23.68 23.21
N GLY A 547 24.08 -24.84 23.48
CA GLY A 547 25.04 -25.43 22.54
C GLY A 547 26.19 -24.46 22.26
N ASP A 548 26.49 -24.25 20.97
CA ASP A 548 27.54 -23.35 20.51
C ASP A 548 27.13 -21.86 20.54
N VAL A 549 25.86 -21.56 20.79
CA VAL A 549 25.29 -20.21 20.62
C VAL A 549 25.25 -19.46 21.94
N ARG A 550 25.98 -18.35 22.02
CA ARG A 550 25.85 -17.37 23.10
C ARG A 550 24.59 -16.55 22.90
N VAL A 551 23.89 -16.25 23.99
CA VAL A 551 22.70 -15.40 23.94
C VAL A 551 23.10 -13.94 23.81
N HIS A 552 22.66 -13.31 22.73
CA HIS A 552 22.73 -11.88 22.48
C HIS A 552 21.30 -11.33 22.41
N ASN A 553 21.07 -10.16 22.99
CA ASN A 553 19.84 -9.36 22.86
C ASN A 553 20.27 -8.01 22.28
N PHE A 554 19.81 -7.67 21.07
CA PHE A 554 20.32 -6.52 20.31
C PHE A 554 19.29 -5.98 19.32
N ASP A 555 19.67 -4.91 18.60
CA ASP A 555 18.80 -4.13 17.71
C ASP A 555 17.42 -3.82 18.31
N PRO A 556 17.35 -3.19 19.51
CA PRO A 556 16.10 -2.86 20.17
C PRO A 556 15.33 -1.75 19.45
N LEU A 557 14.00 -1.83 19.51
CA LEU A 557 13.08 -0.89 18.87
C LEU A 557 11.85 -0.66 19.74
N PHE A 558 11.51 0.61 20.00
CA PHE A 558 10.26 0.97 20.66
C PHE A 558 9.05 0.82 19.72
N ALA A 559 7.99 0.24 20.25
CA ALA A 559 6.66 0.30 19.68
C ALA A 559 5.95 1.62 20.07
N PRO A 560 4.97 2.09 19.27
CA PRO A 560 4.21 3.31 19.57
C PRO A 560 3.52 3.34 20.95
N ASN A 561 3.19 2.17 21.52
CA ASN A 561 2.57 2.04 22.83
C ASN A 561 3.57 1.90 24.00
N GLY A 562 4.87 1.99 23.73
CA GLY A 562 5.94 1.83 24.72
C GLY A 562 6.46 0.40 24.90
N ALA A 563 5.88 -0.60 24.22
CA ALA A 563 6.44 -1.95 24.15
C ALA A 563 7.80 -1.96 23.44
N LEU A 564 8.56 -3.05 23.55
CA LEU A 564 9.87 -3.19 22.92
C LEU A 564 9.92 -4.44 22.05
N VAL A 565 10.48 -4.29 20.83
CA VAL A 565 10.87 -5.39 19.92
C VAL A 565 12.40 -5.43 19.88
N PHE A 566 13.00 -6.61 19.80
CA PHE A 566 14.46 -6.76 19.71
C PHE A 566 14.84 -8.07 19.01
N ALA A 567 16.02 -8.12 18.41
CA ALA A 567 16.61 -9.34 17.89
C ALA A 567 17.31 -10.12 19.02
N SER A 568 17.20 -11.45 19.02
CA SER A 568 17.89 -12.28 20.01
C SER A 568 18.25 -13.68 19.50
N THR A 569 19.41 -14.18 19.93
CA THR A 569 19.87 -15.54 19.65
C THR A 569 19.42 -16.57 20.69
N ARG A 570 18.50 -16.20 21.58
CA ARG A 570 18.06 -17.03 22.71
C ARG A 570 17.44 -18.38 22.33
N ALA A 571 17.03 -18.55 21.07
CA ALA A 571 16.61 -19.84 20.51
C ALA A 571 17.76 -20.86 20.43
N GLY A 572 19.02 -20.39 20.41
CA GLY A 572 20.23 -21.21 20.42
C GLY A 572 20.45 -22.04 19.15
N THR A 573 20.03 -21.52 18.00
CA THR A 573 20.21 -22.16 16.70
C THR A 573 21.27 -21.45 15.86
N LEU A 574 21.73 -22.11 14.79
CA LEU A 574 22.73 -21.58 13.87
C LEU A 574 22.11 -21.33 12.49
N THR A 575 22.63 -20.33 11.79
CA THR A 575 22.23 -19.98 10.41
C THR A 575 22.66 -21.07 9.42
N LEU A 576 21.85 -21.32 8.39
CA LEU A 576 22.05 -22.47 7.51
C LEU A 576 23.31 -22.35 6.63
N LYS A 577 23.70 -21.13 6.23
CA LYS A 577 24.85 -20.92 5.34
C LYS A 577 26.14 -20.65 6.11
N ARG A 578 26.13 -19.64 6.98
CA ARG A 578 27.35 -19.16 7.63
C ARG A 578 27.66 -19.91 8.92
N LEU A 579 26.72 -20.70 9.44
CA LEU A 579 26.87 -21.45 10.69
C LEU A 579 27.19 -20.52 11.87
N LEU A 580 26.73 -19.27 11.78
CA LEU A 580 26.79 -18.25 12.83
C LEU A 580 25.55 -18.32 13.72
N PRO A 581 25.56 -17.77 14.94
CA PRO A 581 24.36 -17.61 15.76
C PRO A 581 23.18 -17.06 14.96
N ASN A 582 22.05 -17.74 15.04
CA ASN A 582 20.80 -17.31 14.44
C ASN A 582 20.04 -16.38 15.39
N ALA A 583 19.49 -15.28 14.87
CA ALA A 583 18.67 -14.34 15.63
C ALA A 583 17.23 -14.34 15.12
N ASP A 584 16.28 -14.41 16.04
CA ASP A 584 14.86 -14.15 15.78
C ASP A 584 14.42 -12.84 16.44
N LEU A 585 13.24 -12.34 16.07
CA LEU A 585 12.61 -11.20 16.71
C LEU A 585 11.79 -11.64 17.94
N TYR A 586 11.89 -10.85 19.01
CA TYR A 586 11.18 -11.01 20.26
C TYR A 586 10.56 -9.70 20.70
N ARG A 587 9.54 -9.76 21.56
CA ARG A 587 8.93 -8.58 22.17
C ARG A 587 8.62 -8.73 23.65
N VAL A 588 8.44 -7.59 24.31
CA VAL A 588 7.88 -7.44 25.66
C VAL A 588 6.80 -6.37 25.68
N GLY A 589 5.92 -6.42 26.68
CA GLY A 589 4.88 -5.42 26.89
C GLY A 589 5.41 -4.01 27.22
N PRO A 590 4.53 -2.99 27.27
CA PRO A 590 4.91 -1.61 27.57
C PRO A 590 5.36 -1.38 29.02
N ASP A 591 5.15 -2.36 29.90
CA ASP A 591 5.72 -2.43 31.25
C ASP A 591 7.20 -2.84 31.25
N LEU A 592 7.74 -3.22 30.08
CA LEU A 592 9.10 -3.70 29.89
C LEU A 592 9.46 -4.88 30.80
N ASN A 593 8.49 -5.79 31.02
CA ASN A 593 8.72 -6.99 31.81
C ASN A 593 9.44 -8.08 30.98
N PHE A 594 10.76 -8.16 31.14
CA PHE A 594 11.60 -9.19 30.50
C PHE A 594 11.42 -10.61 31.10
N GLY A 595 10.53 -10.79 32.08
CA GLY A 595 10.06 -12.11 32.51
C GLY A 595 9.00 -12.73 31.59
N THR A 596 8.38 -11.93 30.71
CA THR A 596 7.27 -12.35 29.82
C THR A 596 7.60 -12.13 28.35
N ILE A 597 8.82 -12.49 27.94
CA ILE A 597 9.30 -12.31 26.57
C ILE A 597 8.54 -13.25 25.63
N GLU A 598 8.06 -12.71 24.51
CA GLU A 598 7.34 -13.44 23.48
C GLU A 598 8.18 -13.50 22.19
N ARG A 599 8.29 -14.69 21.59
CA ARG A 599 8.97 -14.89 20.30
C ARG A 599 8.03 -14.50 19.17
N MET A 600 8.47 -13.62 18.27
CA MET A 600 7.69 -13.16 17.13
C MET A 600 7.99 -13.97 15.86
N THR A 601 9.25 -14.37 15.67
CA THR A 601 9.69 -15.11 14.49
C THR A 601 10.44 -16.39 14.84
N THR A 602 10.45 -17.37 13.93
CA THR A 602 10.87 -18.75 14.23
C THR A 602 11.73 -19.40 13.14
N LEU A 603 12.43 -18.58 12.35
CA LEU A 603 13.18 -19.06 11.20
C LEU A 603 14.53 -19.67 11.56
N SER A 604 15.11 -20.44 10.63
CA SER A 604 16.45 -21.06 10.76
C SER A 604 17.58 -20.17 10.22
N ASN A 605 17.28 -18.92 9.86
CA ASN A 605 18.22 -17.93 9.35
C ASN A 605 17.96 -16.57 10.01
N ALA A 606 18.99 -15.72 10.08
CA ALA A 606 18.99 -14.55 10.95
C ALA A 606 18.02 -13.44 10.50
N GLU A 607 17.35 -12.84 11.46
CA GLU A 607 16.46 -11.68 11.30
C GLU A 607 16.94 -10.51 12.18
N LEU A 608 17.16 -9.36 11.55
CA LEU A 608 17.99 -8.29 12.08
C LEU A 608 17.39 -6.91 11.80
N ALA A 609 17.82 -5.91 12.58
CA ALA A 609 17.47 -4.50 12.39
C ALA A 609 15.96 -4.25 12.17
N PRO A 610 15.08 -4.61 13.13
CA PRO A 610 13.66 -4.30 13.02
C PRO A 610 13.41 -2.78 13.00
N SER A 611 12.39 -2.37 12.25
CA SER A 611 11.90 -0.99 12.20
C SER A 611 10.39 -0.99 12.05
N PHE A 612 9.70 -0.08 12.73
CA PHE A 612 8.27 0.11 12.51
C PHE A 612 8.04 0.83 11.18
N MET A 613 7.16 0.25 10.37
CA MET A 613 6.51 0.96 9.28
C MET A 613 5.44 1.85 9.88
N GLY A 614 5.17 2.96 9.22
CA GLY A 614 4.23 3.94 9.72
C GLY A 614 2.76 3.50 9.69
N ASN A 615 2.44 2.31 9.18
CA ASN A 615 1.11 1.70 9.33
C ASN A 615 1.02 0.77 10.56
N GLY A 616 2.11 0.63 11.33
CA GLY A 616 2.17 -0.18 12.55
C GLY A 616 2.68 -1.60 12.38
N GLN A 617 3.07 -2.00 11.17
CA GLN A 617 3.77 -3.26 10.91
C GLN A 617 5.26 -3.12 11.20
N ILE A 618 5.96 -4.24 11.35
CA ILE A 618 7.40 -4.26 11.59
C ILE A 618 8.09 -4.76 10.34
N ALA A 619 8.99 -3.97 9.77
CA ALA A 619 9.91 -4.37 8.69
C ALA A 619 11.27 -4.76 9.28
N PHE A 620 11.99 -5.68 8.65
CA PHE A 620 13.31 -6.13 9.10
C PHE A 620 14.09 -6.78 7.96
N THR A 621 15.39 -6.95 8.17
CA THR A 621 16.27 -7.71 7.27
C THR A 621 16.22 -9.19 7.64
N THR A 622 16.09 -10.08 6.66
CA THR A 622 16.14 -11.53 6.86
C THR A 622 17.18 -12.16 5.94
N GLU A 623 17.89 -13.15 6.47
CA GLU A 623 18.77 -14.01 5.71
C GLU A 623 17.97 -15.12 5.02
N LYS A 624 18.23 -15.30 3.72
CA LYS A 624 17.61 -16.32 2.88
C LYS A 624 18.70 -17.24 2.38
N ALA A 625 18.64 -18.51 2.76
CA ALA A 625 19.65 -19.50 2.38
C ALA A 625 18.99 -20.77 1.85
N THR A 626 19.37 -21.15 0.63
CA THR A 626 19.07 -22.46 0.02
C THR A 626 20.30 -22.93 -0.74
N PRO A 627 20.38 -24.22 -1.14
CA PRO A 627 21.55 -24.75 -1.84
C PRO A 627 22.05 -23.90 -3.02
N GLU A 628 21.14 -23.20 -3.73
CA GLU A 628 21.47 -22.39 -4.92
C GLU A 628 21.21 -20.89 -4.75
N LEU A 629 20.83 -20.41 -3.57
CA LEU A 629 20.55 -18.99 -3.33
C LEU A 629 21.00 -18.56 -1.95
N TYR A 630 21.70 -17.43 -1.88
CA TYR A 630 21.97 -16.74 -0.63
C TYR A 630 21.79 -15.23 -0.78
N GLN A 631 20.98 -14.63 0.08
CA GLN A 631 20.64 -13.20 0.00
C GLN A 631 20.17 -12.66 1.35
N LEU A 632 20.41 -11.37 1.61
CA LEU A 632 19.71 -10.61 2.65
C LEU A 632 18.58 -9.80 2.01
N ALA A 633 17.35 -9.94 2.50
CA ALA A 633 16.16 -9.31 1.92
C ALA A 633 15.25 -8.72 3.00
N GLY A 634 14.29 -7.89 2.59
CA GLY A 634 13.34 -7.28 3.52
C GLY A 634 12.11 -8.14 3.76
N ARG A 635 11.70 -8.34 5.01
CA ARG A 635 10.40 -8.91 5.37
C ARG A 635 9.62 -8.00 6.30
N ARG A 636 8.33 -8.32 6.48
CA ARG A 636 7.47 -7.69 7.47
C ARG A 636 6.66 -8.71 8.26
N ILE A 637 6.20 -8.32 9.45
CA ILE A 637 5.23 -9.05 10.27
C ILE A 637 4.26 -8.07 10.95
N ASN A 638 3.03 -8.52 11.21
CA ASN A 638 2.06 -7.75 11.99
C ASN A 638 2.37 -7.79 13.48
N TRP A 639 1.79 -6.84 14.22
CA TRP A 639 1.91 -6.86 15.68
C TRP A 639 1.24 -8.10 16.28
N ASP A 640 0.13 -8.60 15.75
CA ASP A 640 -0.53 -9.80 16.27
C ASP A 640 0.11 -11.13 15.82
N LEU A 641 1.38 -11.10 15.38
CA LEU A 641 2.17 -12.25 14.91
C LEU A 641 1.67 -12.92 13.63
N SER A 642 0.75 -12.27 12.92
CA SER A 642 0.27 -12.73 11.61
C SER A 642 1.01 -12.04 10.44
N ASP A 643 0.74 -12.52 9.22
CA ASP A 643 1.22 -12.01 7.94
C ASP A 643 2.74 -11.85 7.91
N TYR A 644 3.47 -12.94 8.20
CA TYR A 644 4.90 -13.01 7.98
C TYR A 644 5.22 -12.98 6.47
N HIS A 645 5.52 -11.80 5.95
CA HIS A 645 5.35 -11.50 4.53
C HIS A 645 6.63 -11.00 3.85
N PRO A 646 6.94 -11.45 2.61
CA PRO A 646 8.00 -10.88 1.77
C PRO A 646 7.79 -9.38 1.47
N LEU A 647 8.68 -8.49 1.91
CA LEU A 647 8.47 -7.04 1.74
C LEU A 647 9.17 -6.49 0.49
N LEU A 648 10.50 -6.61 0.43
CA LEU A 648 11.29 -5.98 -0.63
C LEU A 648 12.60 -6.73 -0.92
N ALA A 649 13.19 -6.47 -2.09
CA ALA A 649 14.49 -7.01 -2.50
C ALA A 649 14.60 -8.54 -2.31
N GLN A 650 13.57 -9.30 -2.68
CA GLN A 650 13.53 -10.75 -2.45
C GLN A 650 14.50 -11.53 -3.33
N ARG A 651 14.96 -10.92 -4.43
CA ARG A 651 15.79 -11.54 -5.46
C ARG A 651 16.74 -10.50 -6.04
N LYS A 652 18.03 -10.83 -6.11
CA LYS A 652 19.00 -10.11 -6.95
C LYS A 652 18.60 -10.16 -8.41
N ASP A 653 18.44 -11.38 -8.89
CA ASP A 653 18.03 -11.73 -10.25
C ASP A 653 16.76 -12.59 -10.17
N SER A 654 15.83 -12.37 -11.10
CA SER A 654 14.54 -13.04 -11.13
C SER A 654 14.33 -13.69 -12.49
N ASP A 655 13.81 -14.92 -12.49
CA ASP A 655 13.27 -15.55 -13.70
C ASP A 655 11.98 -14.81 -14.11
N ASP A 656 11.66 -14.78 -15.41
CA ASP A 656 10.41 -14.25 -15.95
C ASP A 656 9.31 -15.32 -16.09
N THR A 657 9.54 -16.50 -15.53
CA THR A 657 8.77 -17.75 -15.63
C THR A 657 8.82 -18.44 -17.01
N PHE A 658 9.49 -17.85 -17.99
CA PHE A 658 9.76 -18.46 -19.30
C PHE A 658 11.21 -18.98 -19.41
N GLY A 659 11.97 -18.93 -18.32
CA GLY A 659 13.36 -19.37 -18.25
C GLY A 659 14.37 -18.27 -18.59
N GLN A 660 13.93 -17.02 -18.74
CA GLN A 660 14.83 -15.88 -18.92
C GLN A 660 15.03 -15.16 -17.59
N VAL A 661 16.30 -14.93 -17.24
CA VAL A 661 16.69 -14.25 -16.00
C VAL A 661 16.95 -12.77 -16.27
N PHE A 662 16.38 -11.91 -15.44
CA PHE A 662 16.58 -10.47 -15.46
C PHE A 662 17.05 -9.94 -14.10
N PRO A 663 17.89 -8.90 -14.07
CA PRO A 663 18.20 -8.19 -12.84
C PRO A 663 16.92 -7.61 -12.19
N SER A 664 16.66 -8.02 -10.95
CA SER A 664 15.56 -7.49 -10.13
C SER A 664 16.08 -6.34 -9.27
N VAL A 665 16.53 -6.60 -8.03
CA VAL A 665 17.22 -5.56 -7.22
C VAL A 665 18.68 -5.39 -7.61
N GLY A 666 19.31 -6.35 -8.31
CA GLY A 666 20.70 -6.22 -8.77
C GLY A 666 21.77 -6.27 -7.66
N PHE A 667 21.39 -6.56 -6.43
CA PHE A 667 22.26 -6.69 -5.25
C PHE A 667 21.94 -7.96 -4.47
N ASP A 668 22.96 -8.60 -3.88
CA ASP A 668 22.77 -9.78 -3.04
C ASP A 668 22.18 -9.44 -1.66
N GLN A 669 22.20 -8.16 -1.26
CA GLN A 669 21.81 -7.73 0.07
C GLN A 669 21.01 -6.43 0.01
N ALA A 670 19.90 -6.41 0.74
CA ALA A 670 19.18 -5.21 1.15
C ALA A 670 19.05 -5.22 2.68
N THR A 671 19.73 -4.30 3.36
CA THR A 671 19.86 -4.28 4.82
C THR A 671 19.50 -2.92 5.41
N GLU A 672 19.36 -2.86 6.74
CA GLU A 672 19.08 -1.63 7.50
C GLU A 672 17.83 -0.89 6.98
N ILE A 673 16.77 -1.67 6.73
CA ILE A 673 15.53 -1.22 6.07
C ILE A 673 14.69 -0.38 7.05
N ARG A 674 14.39 0.85 6.66
CA ARG A 674 13.50 1.77 7.40
C ARG A 674 12.52 2.46 6.46
N GLU A 675 11.37 2.87 6.97
CA GLU A 675 10.40 3.66 6.20
C GLU A 675 10.60 5.17 6.50
N ASP A 676 10.68 6.00 5.46
CA ASP A 676 10.78 7.45 5.54
C ASP A 676 9.39 8.09 5.82
N LEU A 677 9.37 9.39 6.15
CA LEU A 677 8.15 10.16 6.43
C LEU A 677 7.16 10.15 5.25
N ASP A 678 7.68 10.05 4.03
CA ASP A 678 6.89 9.96 2.80
C ASP A 678 6.49 8.52 2.42
N ARG A 679 6.73 7.55 3.30
CA ARG A 679 6.52 6.09 3.14
C ARG A 679 7.31 5.40 2.02
N ASN A 680 8.37 6.00 1.51
CA ASN A 680 9.38 5.24 0.77
C ASN A 680 10.26 4.46 1.75
N PHE A 681 10.82 3.34 1.31
CA PHE A 681 11.81 2.61 2.11
C PHE A 681 13.21 3.13 1.83
N LEU A 682 13.97 3.37 2.88
CA LEU A 682 15.41 3.55 2.86
C LEU A 682 16.05 2.19 3.12
N LEU A 683 17.11 1.86 2.38
CA LEU A 683 17.83 0.60 2.51
C LEU A 683 19.28 0.74 2.05
N ILE A 684 20.12 -0.18 2.52
CA ILE A 684 21.51 -0.32 2.07
C ILE A 684 21.63 -1.52 1.14
N LEU A 685 22.17 -1.28 -0.05
CA LEU A 685 22.29 -2.26 -1.13
C LEU A 685 23.75 -2.66 -1.35
N SER A 686 24.07 -3.94 -1.20
CA SER A 686 25.45 -4.44 -1.32
C SER A 686 25.52 -5.87 -1.87
N ASN A 687 26.73 -6.30 -2.23
CA ASN A 687 27.02 -7.71 -2.47
C ASN A 687 27.47 -8.39 -1.17
N THR A 688 27.32 -9.71 -1.10
CA THR A 688 27.53 -10.50 0.12
C THR A 688 28.92 -10.45 0.75
N ASN A 689 29.92 -10.00 0.00
CA ASN A 689 31.30 -9.84 0.43
C ASN A 689 31.66 -8.40 0.85
N ALA A 690 30.72 -7.45 0.79
CA ALA A 690 30.96 -6.08 1.23
C ALA A 690 31.26 -6.03 2.74
N ARG A 691 32.29 -5.27 3.11
CA ARG A 691 32.78 -5.14 4.49
C ARG A 691 32.07 -4.03 5.24
N GLY A 692 31.99 -4.17 6.57
CA GLY A 692 31.53 -3.12 7.49
C GLY A 692 30.09 -2.69 7.24
N SER A 693 29.25 -3.60 6.73
CA SER A 693 27.87 -3.35 6.29
C SER A 693 27.71 -2.21 5.27
N GLY A 694 28.75 -1.90 4.49
CA GLY A 694 28.74 -0.77 3.55
C GLY A 694 28.11 -1.11 2.20
N GLY A 695 27.21 -0.25 1.72
CA GLY A 695 26.57 -0.38 0.41
C GLY A 695 26.15 0.94 -0.23
N ALA A 696 25.31 0.86 -1.27
CA ALA A 696 24.64 2.02 -1.85
C ALA A 696 23.40 2.39 -1.02
N LEU A 697 23.11 3.68 -0.90
CA LEU A 697 21.89 4.17 -0.27
C LEU A 697 20.73 4.15 -1.28
N GLY A 698 19.79 3.22 -1.10
CA GLY A 698 18.62 3.05 -1.95
C GLY A 698 17.36 3.71 -1.36
N ILE A 699 16.50 4.22 -2.25
CA ILE A 699 15.14 4.70 -1.95
C ILE A 699 14.15 3.89 -2.78
N PHE A 700 13.27 3.15 -2.12
CA PHE A 700 12.26 2.31 -2.77
C PHE A 700 10.83 2.82 -2.56
N ASN A 701 10.19 3.19 -3.67
CA ASN A 701 8.78 3.56 -3.73
C ASN A 701 7.92 2.35 -4.10
N ARG A 702 7.45 1.62 -3.08
CA ARG A 702 6.64 0.39 -3.27
C ARG A 702 5.37 0.56 -4.10
N SER A 703 4.85 1.79 -4.22
CA SER A 703 3.52 2.03 -4.79
C SER A 703 3.47 2.10 -6.31
N ILE A 704 4.64 2.07 -6.98
CA ILE A 704 4.72 2.21 -8.43
C ILE A 704 5.21 0.95 -9.14
N GLY A 705 5.75 -0.04 -8.43
CA GLY A 705 6.15 -1.31 -9.03
C GLY A 705 7.13 -2.12 -8.19
N THR A 706 7.58 -3.23 -8.76
CA THR A 706 8.61 -4.12 -8.21
C THR A 706 10.03 -3.58 -8.49
N PHE A 707 11.05 -4.30 -8.01
CA PHE A 707 12.43 -4.09 -8.40
C PHE A 707 12.68 -4.71 -9.77
N GLU A 708 12.90 -3.88 -10.78
CA GLU A 708 13.34 -4.32 -12.09
C GLU A 708 14.33 -3.31 -12.66
N GLU A 709 15.61 -3.70 -12.69
CA GLU A 709 16.69 -2.91 -13.24
C GLU A 709 16.75 -3.02 -14.77
N GLY A 710 17.49 -2.11 -15.42
CA GLY A 710 17.75 -2.18 -16.86
C GLY A 710 16.60 -1.75 -17.78
N ARG A 711 15.44 -1.36 -17.23
CA ARG A 711 14.30 -0.82 -18.00
C ARG A 711 14.49 0.67 -18.31
N SER A 712 14.34 1.05 -19.56
CA SER A 712 14.58 2.43 -20.06
C SER A 712 13.38 3.02 -20.80
N GLU A 713 12.32 2.24 -20.95
CA GLU A 713 11.09 2.66 -21.62
C GLU A 713 10.40 3.77 -20.79
N VAL A 714 9.94 4.82 -21.47
CA VAL A 714 9.33 6.00 -20.83
C VAL A 714 8.05 5.69 -20.05
N THR A 715 7.43 4.55 -20.32
CA THR A 715 6.21 4.07 -19.65
C THR A 715 6.50 3.28 -18.37
N PHE A 716 7.76 2.91 -18.11
CA PHE A 716 8.17 2.18 -16.91
C PHE A 716 8.62 3.13 -15.81
N LEU A 717 7.87 3.17 -14.70
CA LEU A 717 8.26 3.91 -13.50
C LEU A 717 9.21 3.06 -12.65
N ARG A 718 10.45 3.51 -12.48
CA ARG A 718 11.44 2.84 -11.62
C ARG A 718 11.05 3.01 -10.16
N ALA A 719 10.86 1.88 -9.48
CA ALA A 719 10.50 1.89 -8.06
C ALA A 719 11.70 2.10 -7.14
N LEU A 720 12.92 1.79 -7.59
CA LEU A 720 14.16 1.94 -6.83
C LEU A 720 15.07 2.99 -7.49
N GLU A 721 15.58 3.92 -6.68
CA GLU A 721 16.64 4.86 -7.06
C GLU A 721 17.76 4.87 -6.02
N LEU A 722 18.98 5.23 -6.45
CA LEU A 722 20.08 5.51 -5.53
C LEU A 722 20.03 7.00 -5.13
N ALA A 723 20.05 7.28 -3.82
CA ALA A 723 20.05 8.64 -3.30
C ALA A 723 21.31 9.42 -3.71
N ASP A 724 22.44 8.73 -3.79
CA ASP A 724 23.70 9.25 -4.33
C ASP A 724 24.24 8.29 -5.40
N PRO A 725 24.08 8.62 -6.70
CA PRO A 725 24.54 7.77 -7.80
C PRO A 725 26.05 7.56 -7.90
N SER A 726 26.88 8.33 -7.17
CA SER A 726 28.34 8.18 -7.21
C SER A 726 28.85 7.12 -6.23
N ALA A 727 28.10 6.82 -5.17
CA ALA A 727 28.39 5.77 -4.20
C ALA A 727 27.56 4.52 -4.51
N THR A 728 27.98 3.80 -5.55
CA THR A 728 27.22 2.70 -6.17
C THR A 728 27.18 1.41 -5.35
N GLY A 729 27.89 1.33 -4.23
CA GLY A 729 28.03 0.08 -3.46
C GLY A 729 28.78 -1.02 -4.22
N ARG A 730 29.44 -0.68 -5.32
CA ARG A 730 30.20 -1.59 -6.21
C ARG A 730 31.61 -1.04 -6.43
N ASP A 731 32.48 -1.89 -6.96
CA ASP A 731 33.86 -1.53 -7.27
C ASP A 731 33.95 -0.31 -8.20
N GLY A 732 34.86 0.60 -7.88
CA GLY A 732 35.03 1.87 -8.60
C GLY A 732 34.08 2.99 -8.15
N GLY A 733 33.15 2.71 -7.23
CA GLY A 733 32.30 3.72 -6.60
C GLY A 733 33.08 4.75 -5.75
N SER A 734 32.39 5.80 -5.34
CA SER A 734 32.91 6.85 -4.46
C SER A 734 32.37 6.72 -3.04
N GLY A 735 32.87 5.69 -2.35
CA GLY A 735 32.50 5.37 -0.97
C GLY A 735 31.24 4.52 -0.85
N VAL A 736 30.88 4.23 0.40
CA VAL A 736 29.71 3.42 0.78
C VAL A 736 28.97 4.02 1.96
N TYR A 737 27.68 3.72 2.05
CA TYR A 737 26.78 4.15 3.12
C TYR A 737 26.37 2.99 4.02
N ARG A 738 25.99 3.34 5.25
CA ARG A 738 25.15 2.52 6.12
C ARG A 738 24.28 3.38 7.04
N SER A 739 23.41 2.75 7.81
CA SER A 739 22.59 3.38 8.87
C SER A 739 21.77 4.58 8.42
N PRO A 740 20.91 4.42 7.39
CA PRO A 740 20.03 5.49 6.96
C PRO A 740 18.94 5.75 8.01
N HIS A 741 18.73 7.02 8.32
CA HIS A 741 17.69 7.48 9.23
C HIS A 741 16.95 8.68 8.61
N PRO A 742 15.61 8.66 8.58
CA PRO A 742 14.84 9.78 8.03
C PRO A 742 15.01 11.04 8.89
N THR A 743 14.94 12.21 8.25
CA THR A 743 15.00 13.51 8.95
C THR A 743 13.76 14.35 8.64
N PRO A 744 13.37 15.31 9.52
CA PRO A 744 12.14 16.05 9.34
C PRO A 744 12.04 16.90 8.06
N ASN A 745 13.16 17.29 7.44
CA ASN A 745 13.15 18.05 6.18
C ASN A 745 13.25 17.18 4.91
N GLY A 746 13.33 15.85 5.05
CA GLY A 746 13.45 14.92 3.92
C GLY A 746 14.86 14.69 3.40
N GLU A 747 15.89 15.24 4.04
CA GLU A 747 17.26 14.72 3.91
C GLU A 747 17.35 13.34 4.61
N ILE A 748 18.35 12.54 4.26
CA ILE A 748 18.62 11.25 4.90
C ILE A 748 19.89 11.40 5.73
N LEU A 749 19.77 11.25 7.05
CA LEU A 749 20.93 11.11 7.93
C LEU A 749 21.53 9.72 7.71
N ALA A 750 22.82 9.64 7.41
CA ALA A 750 23.47 8.36 7.16
C ALA A 750 24.94 8.40 7.59
N SER A 751 25.52 7.21 7.70
CA SER A 751 26.94 7.00 7.89
C SER A 751 27.61 6.80 6.53
N PHE A 752 28.66 7.55 6.22
CA PHE A 752 29.33 7.51 4.92
C PHE A 752 30.84 7.33 5.04
N ALA A 753 31.38 6.33 4.32
CA ALA A 753 32.81 6.03 4.28
C ALA A 753 33.39 6.39 2.90
N ALA A 754 34.03 7.56 2.83
CA ALA A 754 34.67 8.05 1.61
C ALA A 754 35.91 7.24 1.18
N ASN A 755 36.50 6.50 2.11
CA ASN A 755 37.74 5.75 1.90
C ASN A 755 37.54 4.43 1.12
N VAL A 756 36.30 4.06 0.80
CA VAL A 756 35.99 2.78 0.13
C VAL A 756 35.89 2.97 -1.38
N ARG A 757 36.68 2.20 -2.14
CA ARG A 757 36.63 2.09 -3.60
C ARG A 757 36.28 0.67 -4.06
N THR A 758 36.64 -0.32 -3.25
CA THR A 758 36.38 -1.74 -3.47
C THR A 758 35.71 -2.30 -2.20
N PRO A 759 34.37 -2.31 -2.13
CA PRO A 759 33.62 -2.69 -0.92
C PRO A 759 34.00 -4.06 -0.34
N ALA A 760 34.48 -4.98 -1.16
CA ALA A 760 34.92 -6.31 -0.73
C ALA A 760 36.29 -6.34 0.00
N MET A 761 37.10 -5.29 -0.15
CA MET A 761 38.50 -5.24 0.31
C MET A 761 38.73 -4.14 1.34
N ASP A 762 38.18 -2.96 1.09
CA ASP A 762 38.40 -1.79 1.94
C ASP A 762 37.58 -1.90 3.22
N VAL A 763 38.19 -1.56 4.35
CA VAL A 763 37.48 -1.47 5.63
C VAL A 763 36.89 -0.06 5.76
N PRO A 764 35.56 0.09 5.84
CA PRO A 764 34.94 1.42 5.91
C PRO A 764 35.25 2.15 7.23
N ARG A 765 35.52 3.46 7.15
CA ARG A 765 35.50 4.37 8.30
C ARG A 765 34.46 5.45 8.04
N TYR A 766 33.37 5.40 8.80
CA TYR A 766 32.19 6.20 8.53
C TYR A 766 32.22 7.56 9.24
N ASP A 767 31.83 8.61 8.52
CA ASP A 767 31.45 9.92 9.04
C ASP A 767 29.91 10.06 9.04
N LEU A 768 29.35 10.95 9.85
CA LEU A 768 27.91 11.27 9.76
C LEU A 768 27.66 12.34 8.70
N VAL A 769 26.72 12.07 7.80
CA VAL A 769 26.35 12.96 6.70
C VAL A 769 24.83 13.11 6.59
N ALA A 770 24.37 14.21 6.01
CA ALA A 770 23.03 14.36 5.47
C ALA A 770 23.09 14.19 3.94
N VAL A 771 22.20 13.39 3.37
CA VAL A 771 22.06 13.19 1.92
C VAL A 771 20.75 13.80 1.46
N ASP A 772 20.80 14.71 0.50
CA ASP A 772 19.61 15.29 -0.12
C ASP A 772 19.23 14.44 -1.34
N PRO A 773 18.09 13.73 -1.31
CA PRO A 773 17.65 12.87 -2.41
C PRO A 773 17.23 13.64 -3.67
N ILE A 774 16.98 14.95 -3.55
CA ILE A 774 16.56 15.81 -4.66
C ILE A 774 17.80 16.28 -5.43
N THR A 775 18.75 16.91 -4.73
CA THR A 775 19.99 17.37 -5.37
C THR A 775 21.00 16.25 -5.62
N ARG A 776 20.78 15.09 -4.98
CA ARG A 776 21.68 13.91 -5.01
C ARG A 776 23.08 14.25 -4.49
N THR A 777 23.14 15.13 -3.49
CA THR A 777 24.37 15.58 -2.86
C THR A 777 24.39 15.21 -1.39
N ARG A 778 25.60 15.10 -0.82
CA ARG A 778 25.82 14.82 0.60
C ARG A 778 26.55 15.99 1.27
N ARG A 779 26.26 16.20 2.54
CA ARG A 779 26.93 17.19 3.39
C ARG A 779 27.45 16.52 4.66
N LEU A 780 28.72 16.77 4.98
CA LEU A 780 29.31 16.33 6.24
C LEU A 780 28.64 17.05 7.42
N LEU A 781 28.18 16.28 8.40
CA LEU A 781 27.65 16.79 9.66
C LEU A 781 28.66 16.63 10.80
N LEU A 782 29.30 15.47 10.87
CA LEU A 782 30.29 15.16 11.90
C LEU A 782 31.34 14.18 11.36
N SER A 783 32.62 14.56 11.47
CA SER A 783 33.75 13.69 11.17
C SER A 783 33.99 12.72 12.33
N GLY A 784 34.16 11.44 12.03
CA GLY A 784 34.61 10.42 12.97
C GLY A 784 36.11 10.48 13.26
N GLU A 785 36.87 11.23 12.46
CA GLU A 785 38.33 11.29 12.51
C GLU A 785 38.97 9.89 12.44
N THR A 786 39.38 9.34 13.58
CA THR A 786 39.96 7.99 13.72
C THR A 786 38.93 6.92 14.04
N GLN A 787 37.73 7.30 14.48
CA GLN A 787 36.61 6.42 14.73
C GLN A 787 35.63 6.39 13.55
N SER A 788 34.81 5.35 13.54
CA SER A 788 33.70 5.13 12.63
C SER A 788 32.41 5.48 13.37
N LEU A 789 31.61 6.39 12.80
CA LEU A 789 30.34 6.85 13.37
C LEU A 789 29.18 6.16 12.66
N VAL A 790 28.41 5.33 13.38
CA VAL A 790 27.36 4.46 12.84
C VAL A 790 26.07 4.52 13.64
N GLU A 791 24.98 4.00 13.06
CA GLU A 791 23.72 3.74 13.77
C GLU A 791 23.14 5.00 14.44
N ALA A 792 23.10 6.10 13.69
CA ALA A 792 22.55 7.35 14.19
C ALA A 792 21.01 7.28 14.32
N ALA A 793 20.50 7.72 15.47
CA ALA A 793 19.08 7.78 15.79
C ALA A 793 18.68 9.17 16.32
N LEU A 794 17.74 9.81 15.65
CA LEU A 794 17.28 11.16 15.95
C LEU A 794 16.08 11.12 16.91
N GLY A 795 16.18 11.81 18.05
CA GLY A 795 15.15 11.83 19.08
C GLY A 795 14.22 13.03 18.95
N TYR A 796 13.03 12.82 18.42
CA TYR A 796 11.93 13.79 18.45
C TYR A 796 10.60 13.07 18.67
N ALA A 797 9.62 13.78 19.23
CA ALA A 797 8.30 13.22 19.48
C ALA A 797 7.58 12.97 18.14
N ARG A 798 7.16 11.72 17.95
CA ARG A 798 6.47 11.20 16.77
C ARG A 798 4.99 11.01 17.10
N ALA A 799 4.10 11.40 16.19
CA ALA A 799 2.68 11.16 16.37
C ALA A 799 2.44 9.66 16.56
N GLY A 800 1.77 9.30 17.66
CA GLY A 800 1.49 7.91 18.01
C GLY A 800 0.75 7.20 16.87
N ARG A 801 1.26 6.05 16.46
CA ARG A 801 0.65 5.21 15.42
C ARG A 801 0.03 3.97 16.04
N HIS A 802 -1.03 3.45 15.43
CA HIS A 802 -1.60 2.18 15.91
C HIS A 802 -0.71 1.02 15.54
N LEU A 803 -0.68 0.01 16.40
CA LEU A 803 -0.05 -1.27 16.10
C LEU A 803 -0.94 -2.05 15.14
N PHE A 804 -0.37 -2.52 14.03
CA PHE A 804 -1.16 -3.16 12.98
C PHE A 804 -1.56 -4.57 13.39
N ARG A 805 -2.85 -4.87 13.27
CA ARG A 805 -3.42 -6.22 13.48
C ARG A 805 -4.06 -6.68 12.18
N ASN A 806 -4.07 -7.98 11.96
CA ASN A 806 -4.73 -8.54 10.80
C ASN A 806 -6.22 -8.21 10.82
N VAL A 807 -6.72 -7.76 9.69
CA VAL A 807 -8.13 -7.46 9.50
C VAL A 807 -8.62 -8.19 8.25
N PRO A 808 -9.85 -8.75 8.26
CA PRO A 808 -10.47 -9.36 7.08
C PRO A 808 -10.66 -8.39 5.89
N GLN A 809 -10.25 -7.14 6.05
CA GLN A 809 -10.55 -6.02 5.16
C GLN A 809 -9.55 -5.82 4.00
N LEU A 810 -8.62 -6.74 3.77
CA LEU A 810 -7.70 -6.67 2.63
C LEU A 810 -7.93 -7.84 1.67
N VAL A 811 -7.60 -7.63 0.39
CA VAL A 811 -7.56 -8.71 -0.61
C VAL A 811 -6.64 -9.86 -0.16
N PHE A 812 -5.61 -9.52 0.61
CA PHE A 812 -4.70 -10.45 1.29
C PHE A 812 -4.94 -10.50 2.80
N GLY A 813 -6.14 -10.10 3.24
CA GLY A 813 -6.49 -9.99 4.64
C GLY A 813 -6.63 -11.34 5.31
N GLY A 814 -6.56 -11.29 6.62
CA GLY A 814 -6.74 -12.42 7.50
C GLY A 814 -7.41 -12.01 8.79
N TYR A 815 -7.50 -12.95 9.72
CA TYR A 815 -7.88 -12.66 11.09
C TYR A 815 -7.15 -13.60 12.02
N HIS A 816 -7.27 -13.32 13.31
CA HIS A 816 -6.71 -14.16 14.35
C HIS A 816 -7.85 -14.85 15.10
N ASP A 817 -7.87 -16.18 15.06
CA ASP A 817 -8.72 -17.06 15.85
C ASP A 817 -7.97 -17.50 17.12
N PRO A 818 -8.23 -16.89 18.29
CA PRO A 818 -7.52 -17.21 19.52
C PRO A 818 -7.78 -18.63 20.03
N GLN A 819 -8.76 -19.36 19.48
CA GLN A 819 -9.08 -20.73 19.90
C GLN A 819 -8.30 -21.79 19.11
N SER A 820 -7.69 -21.42 17.98
CA SER A 820 -6.94 -22.36 17.15
C SER A 820 -5.45 -22.36 17.51
N PRO A 821 -4.84 -23.52 17.84
CA PRO A 821 -3.40 -23.62 18.04
C PRO A 821 -2.62 -23.70 16.72
N GLN A 822 -3.31 -23.89 15.59
CA GLN A 822 -2.74 -23.99 14.24
C GLN A 822 -3.02 -22.69 13.47
N GLY A 823 -2.19 -22.43 12.46
CA GLY A 823 -2.50 -21.45 11.42
C GLY A 823 -3.33 -22.08 10.31
N VAL A 824 -4.14 -21.29 9.62
CA VAL A 824 -4.91 -21.67 8.43
C VAL A 824 -4.49 -20.79 7.28
N MET A 825 -4.02 -21.42 6.21
CA MET A 825 -3.69 -20.74 4.96
C MET A 825 -4.72 -21.11 3.89
N HIS A 826 -5.38 -20.11 3.34
CA HIS A 826 -6.28 -20.26 2.20
C HIS A 826 -5.60 -19.72 0.93
N LEU A 827 -5.41 -20.59 -0.05
CA LEU A 827 -4.71 -20.34 -1.30
C LEU A 827 -5.74 -20.42 -2.43
N PRO A 828 -6.25 -19.29 -2.94
CA PRO A 828 -7.30 -19.31 -3.97
C PRO A 828 -6.82 -19.92 -5.30
N ASP A 829 -5.53 -19.79 -5.62
CA ASP A 829 -4.90 -20.34 -6.82
C ASP A 829 -3.40 -20.57 -6.56
N VAL A 830 -3.06 -21.81 -6.22
CA VAL A 830 -1.70 -22.18 -5.80
C VAL A 830 -0.66 -21.99 -6.94
N PRO A 831 -0.91 -22.43 -8.19
CA PRO A 831 -0.02 -22.14 -9.32
C PRO A 831 0.25 -20.64 -9.53
N MET A 832 -0.79 -19.79 -9.43
CA MET A 832 -0.63 -18.35 -9.59
C MET A 832 0.30 -17.76 -8.52
N LEU A 833 0.09 -18.12 -7.24
CA LEU A 833 0.95 -17.68 -6.14
C LEU A 833 2.40 -18.15 -6.33
N ALA A 834 2.62 -19.38 -6.80
CA ALA A 834 3.97 -19.89 -7.04
C ALA A 834 4.77 -19.03 -8.02
N THR A 835 4.12 -18.48 -9.07
CA THR A 835 4.80 -17.56 -9.98
C THR A 835 5.25 -16.26 -9.30
N LEU A 836 4.57 -15.79 -8.25
CA LEU A 836 4.99 -14.57 -7.51
C LEU A 836 6.18 -14.86 -6.60
N LEU A 837 6.20 -16.04 -5.99
CA LEU A 837 7.28 -16.47 -5.11
C LEU A 837 8.56 -16.81 -5.89
N ASP A 838 8.40 -17.21 -7.16
CA ASP A 838 9.50 -17.47 -8.08
C ASP A 838 9.97 -16.19 -8.81
N ALA A 839 9.02 -15.42 -9.36
CA ALA A 839 9.28 -14.28 -10.23
C ALA A 839 8.67 -12.96 -9.72
N ASN A 840 9.53 -11.99 -9.42
CA ASN A 840 9.16 -10.67 -8.91
C ASN A 840 9.47 -9.53 -9.89
N LEU A 841 9.08 -9.70 -11.15
CA LEU A 841 9.25 -8.74 -12.25
C LEU A 841 7.90 -8.19 -12.70
N ARG A 842 7.92 -7.05 -13.42
CA ARG A 842 6.73 -6.50 -14.11
C ARG A 842 6.66 -7.04 -15.54
N ARG A 843 6.46 -8.35 -15.66
CA ARG A 843 6.48 -9.11 -16.95
C ARG A 843 5.37 -10.17 -16.98
N GLY A 844 5.17 -10.78 -18.15
CA GLY A 844 4.22 -11.87 -18.34
C GLY A 844 4.54 -13.10 -17.49
N ARG A 845 3.59 -14.03 -17.39
CA ARG A 845 3.66 -15.20 -16.49
C ARG A 845 3.25 -16.48 -17.18
N ASN A 846 4.12 -17.50 -17.11
CA ASN A 846 3.88 -18.83 -17.60
C ASN A 846 3.32 -19.73 -16.50
N LEU A 847 2.00 -19.94 -16.50
CA LEU A 847 1.33 -20.79 -15.52
C LEU A 847 1.41 -22.29 -15.85
N ALA A 848 1.68 -22.64 -17.10
CA ALA A 848 1.59 -24.02 -17.58
C ALA A 848 2.51 -25.02 -16.82
N PRO A 849 3.76 -24.67 -16.45
CA PRO A 849 4.58 -25.54 -15.61
C PRO A 849 3.96 -25.80 -14.24
N PHE A 850 3.37 -24.77 -13.63
CA PHE A 850 2.82 -24.81 -12.27
C PHE A 850 1.45 -25.51 -12.21
N ASP A 851 0.66 -25.50 -13.28
CA ASP A 851 -0.65 -26.19 -13.37
C ASP A 851 -0.56 -27.73 -13.27
N LYS A 852 0.67 -28.27 -13.30
CA LYS A 852 0.96 -29.68 -13.00
C LYS A 852 0.80 -30.01 -11.52
N ALA A 853 0.84 -29.01 -10.62
CA ALA A 853 0.68 -29.23 -9.19
C ALA A 853 -0.66 -29.93 -8.85
N ARG A 854 -0.60 -30.91 -7.96
CA ARG A 854 -1.73 -31.71 -7.45
C ARG A 854 -1.80 -31.69 -5.93
N ALA A 855 -0.68 -31.46 -5.25
CA ALA A 855 -0.64 -31.35 -3.80
C ALA A 855 0.42 -30.35 -3.35
N LEU A 856 0.25 -29.87 -2.12
CA LEU A 856 1.26 -29.14 -1.35
C LEU A 856 1.91 -30.13 -0.37
N ARG A 857 3.24 -30.21 -0.36
CA ARG A 857 4.06 -30.78 0.71
C ARG A 857 4.60 -29.67 1.60
N VAL A 858 4.63 -29.93 2.90
CA VAL A 858 5.12 -28.97 3.89
C VAL A 858 6.27 -29.59 4.66
N TYR A 859 7.40 -28.89 4.72
CA TYR A 859 8.59 -29.31 5.44
C TYR A 859 8.88 -28.35 6.58
N GLU A 860 9.29 -28.89 7.72
CA GLU A 860 9.98 -28.15 8.78
C GLU A 860 11.47 -28.16 8.48
N VAL A 861 12.09 -26.98 8.45
CA VAL A 861 13.55 -26.85 8.31
C VAL A 861 14.19 -27.05 9.68
N LEU A 862 15.21 -27.90 9.76
CA LEU A 862 15.95 -28.14 10.99
C LEU A 862 17.27 -27.37 10.95
N PRO A 863 17.64 -26.67 12.05
CA PRO A 863 18.88 -25.92 12.12
C PRO A 863 20.10 -26.88 12.16
N PRO A 864 21.31 -26.38 11.84
CA PRO A 864 22.54 -27.15 11.97
C PRO A 864 22.75 -27.57 13.44
N PRO A 865 23.16 -28.81 13.71
CA PRO A 865 23.33 -29.31 15.08
C PRO A 865 24.61 -28.78 15.75
N SER A 866 25.56 -28.23 14.99
CA SER A 866 26.80 -27.61 15.50
C SER A 866 27.36 -26.62 14.47
N ALA A 867 28.33 -25.80 14.88
CA ALA A 867 29.04 -24.87 13.99
C ALA A 867 29.96 -25.57 12.97
N ALA A 868 30.16 -26.88 13.08
CA ALA A 868 30.95 -27.70 12.16
C ALA A 868 30.18 -28.98 11.79
N PRO A 869 29.05 -28.88 11.07
CA PRO A 869 28.25 -30.03 10.70
C PRO A 869 28.99 -30.93 9.69
N ASP A 870 28.46 -32.13 9.46
CA ASP A 870 28.96 -33.02 8.41
C ASP A 870 29.00 -32.27 7.06
N PRO A 871 30.16 -32.16 6.38
CA PRO A 871 30.25 -31.53 5.08
C PRO A 871 29.30 -32.11 4.03
N ALA A 872 28.87 -33.37 4.17
CA ALA A 872 27.89 -33.99 3.28
C ALA A 872 26.47 -33.38 3.40
N ALA A 873 26.16 -32.73 4.52
CA ALA A 873 24.90 -32.02 4.74
C ALA A 873 24.88 -30.60 4.14
N LEU A 874 26.03 -30.10 3.67
CA LEU A 874 26.16 -28.80 3.01
C LEU A 874 25.95 -28.96 1.51
N LEU A 875 24.79 -28.53 1.01
CA LEU A 875 24.37 -28.78 -0.37
C LEU A 875 24.47 -27.55 -1.27
N GLY A 876 24.59 -27.81 -2.57
CA GLY A 876 24.54 -26.83 -3.66
C GLY A 876 25.73 -25.87 -3.74
N SER A 877 25.66 -24.95 -4.71
CA SER A 877 26.72 -23.95 -4.93
C SER A 877 26.95 -23.02 -3.74
N GLN A 878 25.93 -22.82 -2.91
CA GLN A 878 25.98 -21.95 -1.74
C GLN A 878 26.44 -22.66 -0.47
N ARG A 879 26.66 -23.99 -0.50
CA ARG A 879 27.07 -24.83 0.63
C ARG A 879 26.19 -24.64 1.87
N VAL A 880 24.88 -24.72 1.67
CA VAL A 880 23.89 -24.48 2.73
C VAL A 880 23.55 -25.79 3.43
N TYR A 881 23.58 -25.78 4.77
CA TYR A 881 23.11 -26.91 5.58
C TYR A 881 21.64 -27.18 5.26
N THR A 882 21.33 -28.42 4.88
CA THR A 882 19.97 -28.81 4.52
C THR A 882 19.56 -30.04 5.31
N ASP A 883 18.61 -29.85 6.23
CA ASP A 883 17.87 -30.92 6.88
C ASP A 883 16.40 -30.50 6.95
N ARG A 884 15.52 -31.35 6.41
CA ARG A 884 14.10 -31.05 6.24
C ARG A 884 13.27 -32.23 6.67
N LYS A 885 12.40 -32.00 7.65
CA LYS A 885 11.41 -32.98 8.10
C LYS A 885 10.10 -32.76 7.36
N LEU A 886 9.68 -33.74 6.55
CA LEU A 886 8.35 -33.72 5.95
C LEU A 886 7.29 -33.79 7.07
N LEU A 887 6.42 -32.79 7.12
CA LEU A 887 5.30 -32.74 8.07
C LEU A 887 4.04 -33.39 7.52
N GLY A 888 3.89 -33.40 6.20
CA GLY A 888 2.81 -34.08 5.49
C GLY A 888 2.45 -33.36 4.20
N SER A 889 1.33 -33.77 3.62
CA SER A 889 0.83 -33.27 2.34
C SER A 889 -0.67 -32.96 2.37
N ALA A 890 -1.10 -32.03 1.53
CA ALA A 890 -2.51 -31.69 1.31
C ALA A 890 -2.81 -31.56 -0.18
N ALA A 891 -3.83 -32.30 -0.65
CA ALA A 891 -4.24 -32.27 -2.05
C ALA A 891 -4.94 -30.96 -2.41
N LEU A 892 -4.67 -30.43 -3.61
CA LEU A 892 -5.38 -29.29 -4.17
C LEU A 892 -6.80 -29.67 -4.59
N GLU A 893 -7.70 -28.69 -4.62
CA GLU A 893 -9.00 -28.80 -5.29
C GLU A 893 -8.84 -28.83 -6.82
N SER A 894 -9.92 -29.14 -7.55
CA SER A 894 -9.89 -29.24 -9.02
C SER A 894 -9.59 -27.91 -9.73
N ASP A 895 -9.92 -26.79 -9.09
CA ASP A 895 -9.58 -25.42 -9.52
C ASP A 895 -8.19 -24.98 -9.04
N ARG A 896 -7.40 -25.88 -8.45
CA ARG A 896 -6.06 -25.65 -7.89
C ARG A 896 -6.01 -24.82 -6.62
N SER A 897 -7.16 -24.59 -5.98
CA SER A 897 -7.20 -23.92 -4.69
C SER A 897 -6.89 -24.88 -3.54
N LEU A 898 -6.51 -24.35 -2.38
CA LEU A 898 -6.26 -25.13 -1.17
C LEU A 898 -6.59 -24.30 0.08
N LYS A 899 -7.26 -24.89 1.06
CA LYS A 899 -7.35 -24.35 2.42
C LYS A 899 -6.75 -25.40 3.35
N VAL A 900 -5.68 -25.05 4.07
CA VAL A 900 -4.82 -26.02 4.78
C VAL A 900 -4.49 -25.53 6.18
N GLU A 901 -4.44 -26.46 7.13
CA GLU A 901 -3.93 -26.23 8.48
C GLU A 901 -2.42 -26.42 8.49
N LEU A 902 -1.70 -25.46 9.07
CA LEU A 902 -0.26 -25.44 9.16
C LEU A 902 0.17 -25.24 10.62
N PRO A 903 1.28 -25.87 11.06
CA PRO A 903 1.78 -25.69 12.40
C PRO A 903 2.27 -24.27 12.62
N ALA A 904 1.85 -23.70 13.75
CA ALA A 904 2.30 -22.40 14.19
C ALA A 904 3.73 -22.45 14.74
N GLY A 905 4.48 -21.35 14.57
CA GLY A 905 5.80 -21.17 15.18
C GLY A 905 6.87 -22.14 14.68
N LYS A 906 6.81 -22.53 13.40
CA LYS A 906 7.80 -23.40 12.75
C LYS A 906 8.39 -22.74 11.50
N PRO A 907 9.66 -23.01 11.17
CA PRO A 907 10.27 -22.65 9.89
C PRO A 907 9.78 -23.60 8.79
N LEU A 908 8.86 -23.14 7.95
CA LEU A 908 8.20 -23.96 6.93
C LEU A 908 8.74 -23.70 5.53
N ILE A 909 8.94 -24.78 4.77
CA ILE A 909 9.09 -24.75 3.30
C ILE A 909 7.87 -25.40 2.67
N LEU A 910 7.27 -24.69 1.71
CA LEU A 910 6.16 -25.16 0.90
C LEU A 910 6.66 -25.68 -0.45
N GLU A 911 6.28 -26.89 -0.81
CA GLU A 911 6.63 -27.53 -2.09
C GLU A 911 5.38 -28.01 -2.82
N LEU A 912 5.20 -27.57 -4.05
CA LEU A 912 4.17 -28.06 -4.95
C LEU A 912 4.67 -29.31 -5.65
N VAL A 913 3.84 -30.34 -5.68
CA VAL A 913 4.16 -31.61 -6.36
C VAL A 913 3.06 -32.01 -7.32
N ASP A 914 3.42 -32.72 -8.38
CA ASP A 914 2.47 -33.23 -9.37
C ASP A 914 1.78 -34.53 -8.91
N GLY A 915 1.06 -35.19 -9.83
CA GLY A 915 0.34 -36.44 -9.55
C GLY A 915 1.24 -37.64 -9.25
N ASP A 916 2.49 -37.59 -9.71
CA ASP A 916 3.51 -38.62 -9.48
C ASP A 916 4.37 -38.28 -8.25
N GLY A 917 4.07 -37.17 -7.57
CA GLY A 917 4.78 -36.70 -6.39
C GLY A 917 6.13 -36.04 -6.71
N GLN A 918 6.38 -35.65 -7.97
CA GLN A 918 7.59 -34.93 -8.37
C GLN A 918 7.46 -33.44 -8.05
N PRO A 919 8.53 -32.77 -7.61
CA PRO A 919 8.52 -31.33 -7.38
C PRO A 919 8.20 -30.54 -8.65
N VAL A 920 7.20 -29.68 -8.56
CA VAL A 920 6.84 -28.67 -9.56
C VAL A 920 7.45 -27.33 -9.20
N PHE A 921 7.41 -26.98 -7.91
CA PHE A 921 7.98 -25.75 -7.36
C PHE A 921 8.30 -25.95 -5.89
N THR A 922 9.49 -25.56 -5.45
CA THR A 922 9.88 -25.55 -4.04
C THR A 922 10.20 -24.11 -3.65
N MET A 923 9.54 -23.58 -2.62
CA MET A 923 9.88 -22.26 -2.08
C MET A 923 11.36 -22.22 -1.71
N ARG A 924 12.03 -21.13 -2.11
CA ARG A 924 13.46 -20.90 -1.80
C ARG A 924 13.66 -20.04 -0.56
N GLU A 925 12.66 -19.99 0.29
CA GLU A 925 12.62 -19.14 1.47
C GLU A 925 11.64 -19.73 2.49
N GLU A 926 11.99 -19.62 3.77
CA GLU A 926 11.15 -20.11 4.84
C GLU A 926 9.94 -19.17 5.05
N HIS A 927 8.87 -19.76 5.55
CA HIS A 927 7.66 -19.09 5.98
C HIS A 927 7.30 -19.56 7.39
N GLN A 928 6.44 -18.81 8.08
CA GLN A 928 5.90 -19.22 9.37
C GLN A 928 4.43 -18.84 9.46
N MET A 929 3.71 -19.49 10.37
CA MET A 929 2.36 -19.13 10.74
C MET A 929 2.30 -18.79 12.23
N GLY A 930 1.52 -17.78 12.59
CA GLY A 930 1.13 -17.51 13.96
C GLY A 930 0.09 -18.52 14.46
N ALA A 931 0.04 -18.75 15.77
CA ALA A 931 -1.05 -19.51 16.37
C ALA A 931 -2.36 -18.74 16.14
N GLY A 932 -3.41 -19.45 15.71
CA GLY A 932 -4.70 -18.82 15.42
C GLY A 932 -4.75 -17.99 14.15
N GLU A 933 -3.63 -17.84 13.43
CA GLU A 933 -3.60 -17.04 12.22
C GLU A 933 -4.47 -17.67 11.13
N VAL A 934 -5.31 -16.86 10.48
CA VAL A 934 -6.01 -17.23 9.25
C VAL A 934 -5.65 -16.22 8.19
N ILE A 935 -5.03 -16.64 7.09
CA ILE A 935 -4.61 -15.75 5.99
C ILE A 935 -5.00 -16.28 4.62
N THR A 936 -5.16 -15.36 3.66
CA THR A 936 -5.38 -15.68 2.26
C THR A 936 -4.31 -15.03 1.37
N PRO A 937 -3.14 -15.66 1.17
CA PRO A 937 -2.13 -15.10 0.27
C PRO A 937 -2.50 -15.38 -1.20
N GLY A 938 -2.39 -14.34 -2.03
CA GLY A 938 -2.70 -14.41 -3.46
C GLY A 938 -4.20 -14.28 -3.79
N VAL A 939 -4.53 -14.41 -5.08
CA VAL A 939 -5.88 -14.32 -5.63
C VAL A 939 -6.07 -15.31 -6.78
N PRO A 940 -7.32 -15.63 -7.19
CA PRO A 940 -7.58 -16.38 -8.40
C PRO A 940 -6.93 -15.72 -9.62
N ARG A 941 -6.34 -16.52 -10.54
CA ARG A 941 -5.66 -15.99 -11.73
C ARG A 941 -6.51 -15.03 -12.57
N GLN A 942 -7.84 -15.20 -12.61
CA GLN A 942 -8.76 -14.32 -13.33
C GLN A 942 -8.84 -12.89 -12.76
N LEU A 943 -8.44 -12.68 -11.51
CA LEU A 943 -8.41 -11.37 -10.85
C LEU A 943 -6.98 -10.85 -10.65
N PHE A 944 -5.96 -11.63 -11.01
CA PHE A 944 -4.56 -11.26 -10.80
C PHE A 944 -4.22 -9.92 -11.46
N ASP A 945 -4.64 -9.70 -12.70
CA ASP A 945 -4.29 -8.47 -13.43
C ASP A 945 -4.89 -7.22 -12.76
N ALA A 946 -6.09 -7.36 -12.17
CA ALA A 946 -6.78 -6.28 -11.47
C ALA A 946 -6.27 -6.05 -10.03
N VAL A 947 -5.81 -7.11 -9.37
CA VAL A 947 -5.42 -7.07 -7.96
C VAL A 947 -3.93 -6.95 -7.75
N CYS A 948 -3.10 -7.59 -8.56
CA CYS A 948 -1.65 -7.67 -8.41
C CYS A 948 -0.92 -6.97 -9.56
N GLY A 949 -1.58 -6.86 -10.72
CA GLY A 949 -0.95 -6.42 -11.96
C GLY A 949 -0.44 -4.98 -11.94
N GLY A 950 -0.97 -4.12 -11.08
CA GLY A 950 -0.46 -2.75 -10.92
C GLY A 950 0.97 -2.68 -10.37
N CYS A 951 1.43 -3.71 -9.63
CA CYS A 951 2.84 -3.85 -9.25
C CYS A 951 3.57 -4.88 -10.12
N HIS A 952 2.99 -6.07 -10.30
CA HIS A 952 3.67 -7.24 -10.88
C HIS A 952 3.48 -7.43 -12.40
N GLY A 953 2.78 -6.52 -13.08
CA GLY A 953 2.42 -6.68 -14.49
C GLY A 953 1.28 -7.70 -14.68
N SER A 954 0.75 -7.82 -15.88
CA SER A 954 -0.32 -8.78 -16.18
C SER A 954 0.22 -10.19 -16.44
N ILE A 955 -0.64 -11.20 -16.34
CA ILE A 955 -0.32 -12.59 -16.73
C ILE A 955 0.12 -12.64 -18.20
N SER A 956 -0.52 -11.87 -19.08
CA SER A 956 -0.19 -11.82 -20.51
C SER A 956 1.10 -11.06 -20.82
N GLY A 957 1.60 -10.25 -19.88
CA GLY A 957 2.69 -9.29 -20.09
C GLY A 957 2.27 -7.99 -20.78
N ARG A 958 1.00 -7.82 -21.15
CA ARG A 958 0.47 -6.59 -21.75
C ARG A 958 0.01 -5.62 -20.67
N GLU A 959 0.56 -4.40 -20.66
CA GLU A 959 0.19 -3.37 -19.67
C GLU A 959 -1.31 -3.01 -19.74
N LEU A 960 -1.92 -3.08 -20.93
CA LEU A 960 -3.36 -2.83 -21.13
C LEU A 960 -4.29 -3.80 -20.40
N ASP A 961 -3.80 -4.98 -20.02
CA ASP A 961 -4.58 -5.94 -19.25
C ASP A 961 -4.59 -5.61 -17.74
N VAL A 962 -3.66 -4.75 -17.29
CA VAL A 962 -3.65 -4.21 -15.93
C VAL A 962 -4.73 -3.13 -15.81
N ALA A 963 -5.93 -3.55 -15.44
CA ALA A 963 -7.11 -2.69 -15.33
C ALA A 963 -7.86 -2.93 -14.03
N VAL A 964 -8.54 -1.90 -13.54
CA VAL A 964 -9.42 -2.02 -12.38
C VAL A 964 -10.61 -2.91 -12.73
N SER A 965 -10.92 -3.85 -11.82
CA SER A 965 -12.11 -4.68 -11.89
C SER A 965 -13.00 -4.42 -10.67
N VAL A 966 -14.30 -4.33 -10.90
CA VAL A 966 -15.32 -4.19 -9.84
C VAL A 966 -15.37 -5.42 -8.91
N ASP A 967 -15.00 -6.59 -9.42
CA ASP A 967 -15.01 -7.84 -8.65
C ASP A 967 -13.69 -8.10 -7.93
N ALA A 968 -12.69 -7.22 -8.07
CA ALA A 968 -11.35 -7.44 -7.52
C ALA A 968 -11.35 -7.65 -6.00
N LEU A 969 -12.19 -6.91 -5.26
CA LEU A 969 -12.26 -7.04 -3.80
C LEU A 969 -13.09 -8.23 -3.34
N THR A 970 -14.24 -8.47 -3.99
CA THR A 970 -15.24 -9.44 -3.54
C THR A 970 -14.98 -10.84 -4.08
N GLY A 971 -14.31 -10.93 -5.24
CA GLY A 971 -13.90 -12.17 -5.88
C GLY A 971 -12.50 -12.65 -5.49
N ALA A 972 -11.69 -11.81 -4.83
CA ALA A 972 -10.28 -12.08 -4.51
C ALA A 972 -10.02 -13.39 -3.76
N SER A 973 -11.00 -13.88 -3.00
CA SER A 973 -10.90 -15.12 -2.24
C SER A 973 -11.85 -16.22 -2.73
N VAL A 974 -12.58 -16.01 -3.84
CA VAL A 974 -13.54 -17.01 -4.34
C VAL A 974 -12.78 -18.19 -4.94
N SER A 975 -12.97 -19.38 -4.36
CA SER A 975 -12.39 -20.65 -4.81
C SER A 975 -13.20 -21.83 -4.30
N LEU A 976 -12.97 -23.04 -4.84
CA LEU A 976 -13.62 -24.27 -4.36
C LEU A 976 -13.23 -24.61 -2.91
N SER A 977 -12.07 -24.16 -2.43
CA SER A 977 -11.61 -24.41 -1.06
C SER A 977 -12.11 -23.41 -0.02
N ARG A 978 -12.58 -22.22 -0.43
CA ARG A 978 -12.92 -21.11 0.49
C ARG A 978 -13.86 -21.55 1.62
N ASP A 979 -14.97 -22.15 1.23
CA ASP A 979 -16.07 -22.54 2.12
C ASP A 979 -15.94 -23.98 2.65
N LYS A 980 -14.83 -24.67 2.31
CA LYS A 980 -14.51 -25.99 2.86
C LYS A 980 -13.82 -25.86 4.22
N ALA A 981 -13.86 -26.95 4.98
CA ALA A 981 -12.98 -27.10 6.14
C ALA A 981 -11.51 -27.09 5.68
N ALA A 982 -10.64 -26.51 6.51
CA ALA A 982 -9.20 -26.58 6.25
C ALA A 982 -8.75 -28.05 6.29
N LYS A 983 -7.89 -28.43 5.33
CA LYS A 983 -7.35 -29.79 5.26
C LYS A 983 -6.19 -29.93 6.23
N PRO A 984 -6.15 -30.96 7.08
CA PRO A 984 -4.95 -31.28 7.84
C PRO A 984 -3.87 -31.84 6.90
N LEU A 985 -2.60 -31.70 7.29
CA LEU A 985 -1.49 -32.39 6.63
C LEU A 985 -1.59 -33.89 6.90
N ARG A 986 -1.48 -34.72 5.85
CA ARG A 986 -1.50 -36.19 5.93
C ARG A 986 -0.19 -36.82 5.50
#